data_AF-A0A1F8JPX5-F1
#
_entry.id   AF-A0A1F8JPX5-F1
#
_cell.length_a   1.000
_cell.length_b   1.000
_cell.length_c   1.000
_cell.angle_alpha   90.00
_cell.angle_beta   90.00
_cell.angle_gamma   90.00
#
_symmetry.space_group_name_H-M   'P 1'
#
loop_
_entity.id
_entity.type
_entity.pdbx_description
1 polymer ?
#
loop_
_entity_poly.entity_id
_entity_poly.type
_entity_poly.pdbx_seq_one_letter_code
_entity_poly.pdbx_strand_id
1 'polypeptide(L)'
;MIRIRNVSLIHSPKHILKLALVCTLNFLRARPKIKAKIAKTLSRFKTLDKRLRRFAKKQKYSPPIKLPGKLRAPISALITPERSQTGKRAIYYYVDHTILCTVNTGIQRVVRRLGRALFRHGEKIHFVKWNSQHQKLVLLNQEELAHLAKWHGPLLSEEQSKLYPLPKDPLIAVGDHHEGAGYWLIVPEVPHITYQSCPVTLEIMTSAKHCGLKTAFIYYDAIPLIQPELSLIAAKHEIYMQQLLLADLIIPISHFSEQNLHSFFHNHEAATLTPKIATISLPGEVQGIARNTSPLSQDGIRKLILSVGTIEKRKNQLTLIHAFNTFCSSYPSSNWELALVGNIHADVALEIASAVRDNPQITVLNNIPDSELDELYRSCSFTVYPSIEEGFGLPILESLWYAKPCICANFGAMTEVAQGGGCLTVDVRETDHLYDAINLLIKQSDVLQSLSHIAAGRSITTWDTYANDFIDLLDQENNLYSKLGTIYYWINDTCTYPNNTGIQRVVRQLARSLIEIGLKLIPVKWNYETNQLYPPSEDELQHLARWNGPAPSDWCPWTDPSQASLQDWLLVPELLYGPPGPHGKSIKSFASTHGLMRGAWIFYDAIPWKMHTIYSPEATLAHRNYMEELNEFERVFAISEHSRSDLRHFLAASRMRTPYLDDRIRTCVLPGEFRESSRITHIKSESTDTVKILCVGTIEPRKNHLSLLEAFIKVLTQTGKKIELHLVGRSPFPDLAKKVSKYTKAHSSIHWEKNADDGRLHELYQECDFTVYPSLEEGFGLPILESLWNARPCICLNASAMAEVAKGGGCLTVATADPDALAAAIFTLVENAELRQQLAREAVARPFKTWKVYAHEVATHLVTERVMPSSTPPATLLSKDAFYNHFTNLRPRPILSICITTFNRAEWLSLSLKNLVTLLPNPREEIEIVVCDNTSTDHTPKVVKPYLHRSDFHYYRNPENVGMLGNLRVTANHATGQYIWVLGDDDLILPGSIDRVLEVIKIHPELALIYLNYAYTRQDNAKAIKDLDSFFKDSSPITPPTTNMVGFVHQICTKSENFFTAIYCLIFRRDHALRAYSQNTEGRLFSTMLTCIPTTYYVLNYMMNEPAMWIGDPQVVVNMNVSWMKYASIWILERLPEVHDLAEKMGADPHEIDQCRIKHLPNVMYWFQEIFESDSQSNADYFSASSLVIKMKHLNKFSENVAVLRQIYTAARIRGSAGTHSPPSEVFAAFEEK
;
A
#
# COMPACT_ATOMS: atom_id res chain seq x y z
N MET A 1 -11.80 16.66 33.63
CA MET A 1 -11.62 17.87 34.48
C MET A 1 -10.31 17.74 35.24
N ILE A 2 -9.59 18.87 35.34
CA ILE A 2 -8.34 19.17 36.08
C ILE A 2 -7.01 18.69 35.46
N ARG A 3 -6.34 19.67 34.82
CA ARG A 3 -4.93 19.77 34.43
C ARG A 3 -4.02 19.91 35.66
N ILE A 4 -2.79 19.37 35.60
CA ILE A 4 -1.58 20.08 36.09
C ILE A 4 -0.42 19.81 35.11
N ARG A 5 0.29 20.88 34.72
CA ARG A 5 1.46 20.96 33.84
C ARG A 5 2.78 20.81 34.63
N ASN A 6 3.79 20.27 33.95
CA ASN A 6 5.24 20.53 34.00
C ASN A 6 5.96 20.80 35.34
N VAL A 7 6.95 19.94 35.69
CA VAL A 7 8.31 20.33 36.09
C VAL A 7 9.30 19.22 35.67
N SER A 8 10.41 19.62 35.05
CA SER A 8 11.56 18.81 34.64
C SER A 8 12.63 18.73 35.74
N LEU A 9 13.50 17.71 35.62
CA LEU A 9 14.80 17.47 36.30
C LEU A 9 14.77 16.84 37.71
N ILE A 10 15.29 15.60 37.81
CA ILE A 10 16.32 15.11 38.76
C ILE A 10 16.74 13.70 38.31
N HIS A 11 18.02 13.51 37.98
CA HIS A 11 18.65 12.22 37.70
C HIS A 11 19.39 11.71 38.95
N SER A 12 18.98 10.58 39.53
CA SER A 12 19.84 9.59 40.23
C SER A 12 19.01 8.53 40.99
N PRO A 13 19.14 7.22 40.69
CA PRO A 13 18.35 6.14 41.31
C PRO A 13 18.65 5.84 42.80
N LYS A 14 19.69 6.44 43.41
CA LYS A 14 20.11 6.09 44.78
C LYS A 14 19.34 6.82 45.89
N HIS A 15 18.61 7.89 45.58
CA HIS A 15 17.74 8.57 46.55
C HIS A 15 16.32 7.99 46.60
N ILE A 16 15.86 7.35 45.53
CA ILE A 16 14.52 6.73 45.42
C ILE A 16 14.43 5.46 46.27
N LEU A 17 15.50 4.66 46.37
CA LEU A 17 15.51 3.45 47.21
C LEU A 17 15.48 3.76 48.73
N LYS A 18 16.03 4.91 49.12
CA LYS A 18 16.09 5.36 50.53
C LYS A 18 14.76 5.96 50.99
N LEU A 19 14.03 6.62 50.10
CA LEU A 19 12.67 7.11 50.35
C LEU A 19 11.64 5.98 50.33
N ALA A 20 11.77 5.02 49.40
CA ALA A 20 10.87 3.86 49.30
C ALA A 20 10.91 3.00 50.57
N LEU A 21 12.09 2.74 51.15
CA LEU A 21 12.21 1.90 52.35
C LEU A 21 11.59 2.55 53.60
N VAL A 22 11.69 3.89 53.73
CA VAL A 22 11.10 4.66 54.84
C VAL A 22 9.58 4.78 54.68
N CYS A 23 9.09 4.93 53.44
CA CYS A 23 7.66 4.93 53.14
C CYS A 23 7.02 3.54 53.34
N THR A 24 7.70 2.43 53.00
CA THR A 24 7.18 1.06 53.22
C THR A 24 7.12 0.69 54.70
N LEU A 25 8.08 1.12 55.52
CA LEU A 25 8.08 0.90 56.98
C LEU A 25 7.00 1.71 57.71
N ASN A 26 6.68 2.92 57.22
CA ASN A 26 5.57 3.72 57.74
C ASN A 26 4.19 3.24 57.24
N PHE A 27 4.12 2.69 56.02
CA PHE A 27 2.91 2.07 55.45
C PHE A 27 2.50 0.78 56.18
N LEU A 28 3.47 -0.02 56.65
CA LEU A 28 3.23 -1.26 57.39
C LEU A 28 2.85 -1.04 58.88
N ARG A 29 3.03 0.17 59.43
CA ARG A 29 2.62 0.53 60.80
C ARG A 29 1.19 1.07 60.90
N ALA A 30 0.53 1.37 59.79
CA ALA A 30 -0.74 2.11 59.77
C ALA A 30 -2.01 1.29 59.48
N ARG A 31 -1.97 -0.06 59.42
CA ARG A 31 -3.17 -0.88 59.15
C ARG A 31 -3.29 -2.12 60.06
N PRO A 32 -4.16 -2.10 61.09
CA PRO A 32 -4.30 -3.18 62.08
C PRO A 32 -4.88 -4.50 61.55
N LYS A 33 -5.41 -4.53 60.32
CA LYS A 33 -6.17 -5.67 59.78
C LYS A 33 -5.39 -6.62 58.85
N ILE A 34 -4.07 -6.43 58.68
CA ILE A 34 -3.18 -7.35 57.94
C ILE A 34 -2.18 -8.01 58.91
N LYS A 35 -2.63 -8.35 60.12
CA LYS A 35 -1.83 -9.06 61.13
C LYS A 35 -2.17 -10.55 61.25
N ALA A 36 -3.32 -10.98 60.70
CA ALA A 36 -3.81 -12.36 60.86
C ALA A 36 -3.49 -13.31 59.68
N LYS A 37 -3.03 -12.81 58.52
CA LYS A 37 -2.74 -13.66 57.34
C LYS A 37 -1.25 -13.88 57.03
N ILE A 38 -0.34 -13.23 57.75
CA ILE A 38 1.13 -13.35 57.55
C ILE A 38 1.82 -14.13 58.69
N ALA A 39 1.06 -14.54 59.71
CA ALA A 39 1.59 -15.32 60.84
C ALA A 39 1.85 -16.82 60.53
N LYS A 40 1.43 -17.32 59.35
CA LYS A 40 1.58 -18.75 58.99
C LYS A 40 2.71 -19.04 57.99
N THR A 41 3.36 -18.02 57.42
CA THR A 41 4.41 -18.18 56.39
C THR A 41 5.83 -17.86 56.92
N LEU A 42 5.94 -17.22 58.09
CA LEU A 42 7.22 -16.83 58.70
C LEU A 42 7.90 -17.92 59.55
N SER A 43 7.36 -19.14 59.61
CA SER A 43 7.98 -20.28 60.33
C SER A 43 8.97 -21.11 59.48
N ARG A 44 9.19 -20.77 58.19
CA ARG A 44 10.00 -21.59 57.27
C ARG A 44 11.36 -21.03 56.83
N PHE A 45 11.84 -19.90 57.34
CA PHE A 45 13.16 -19.35 56.97
C PHE A 45 14.06 -18.97 58.17
N LYS A 46 14.27 -19.92 59.10
CA LYS A 46 15.26 -19.82 60.20
C LYS A 46 16.74 -19.81 59.74
N THR A 47 17.01 -19.81 58.44
CA THR A 47 18.36 -19.88 57.86
C THR A 47 18.88 -18.55 57.30
N LEU A 48 18.07 -17.49 57.25
CA LEU A 48 18.48 -16.17 56.73
C LEU A 48 19.10 -15.25 57.81
N ASP A 49 18.71 -15.42 59.08
CA ASP A 49 19.25 -14.65 60.23
C ASP A 49 20.72 -15.05 60.55
N LYS A 50 21.15 -16.26 60.15
CA LYS A 50 22.53 -16.74 60.29
C LYS A 50 23.48 -16.21 59.20
N ARG A 51 22.95 -15.78 58.04
CA ARG A 51 23.75 -15.20 56.93
C ARG A 51 23.94 -13.69 57.08
N LEU A 52 22.96 -12.97 57.63
CA LEU A 52 23.05 -11.52 57.88
C LEU A 52 24.04 -11.16 59.00
N ARG A 53 24.23 -12.03 60.00
CA ARG A 53 25.21 -11.83 61.09
C ARG A 53 26.67 -12.11 60.70
N ARG A 54 26.92 -12.74 59.54
CA ARG A 54 28.29 -12.99 59.03
C ARG A 54 28.86 -11.86 58.17
N PHE A 55 28.00 -11.02 57.57
CA PHE A 55 28.46 -9.91 56.71
C PHE A 55 28.79 -8.62 57.49
N ALA A 56 28.37 -8.52 58.76
CA ALA A 56 28.66 -7.39 59.65
C ALA A 56 30.07 -7.42 60.30
N LYS A 57 30.96 -8.32 59.89
CA LYS A 57 32.35 -8.41 60.39
C LYS A 57 33.35 -8.37 59.23
N LYS A 58 33.55 -7.18 58.65
CA LYS A 58 34.82 -6.67 58.09
C LYS A 58 34.59 -5.29 57.46
N GLN A 59 34.59 -4.26 58.31
CA GLN A 59 34.96 -2.90 57.89
C GLN A 59 36.48 -2.84 57.67
N LYS A 60 36.96 -1.93 56.82
CA LYS A 60 37.87 -0.82 57.23
C LYS A 60 38.22 0.12 56.06
N TYR A 61 37.99 1.41 56.31
CA TYR A 61 38.76 2.63 55.97
C TYR A 61 38.95 3.13 54.50
N SER A 62 38.57 4.40 54.34
CA SER A 62 38.82 5.41 53.28
C SER A 62 40.29 5.97 53.32
N PRO A 63 40.78 6.98 52.53
CA PRO A 63 40.10 7.99 51.68
C PRO A 63 40.90 8.42 50.38
N PRO A 64 40.92 9.68 49.83
CA PRO A 64 40.60 9.97 48.41
C PRO A 64 41.67 10.74 47.60
N ILE A 65 41.73 10.67 46.26
CA ILE A 65 42.60 11.58 45.48
C ILE A 65 41.97 12.10 44.17
N LYS A 66 41.61 13.40 44.21
CA LYS A 66 41.68 14.53 43.25
C LYS A 66 41.39 14.37 41.74
N LEU A 67 40.48 15.22 41.27
CA LEU A 67 40.38 15.79 39.90
C LEU A 67 41.52 16.79 39.61
N PRO A 68 41.90 16.97 38.33
CA PRO A 68 41.49 18.16 37.55
C PRO A 68 41.13 17.77 36.08
N GLY A 69 40.36 18.46 35.23
CA GLY A 69 39.95 19.86 35.12
C GLY A 69 40.45 20.45 33.79
N LYS A 70 39.58 20.60 32.76
CA LYS A 70 39.46 21.69 31.75
C LYS A 70 39.02 21.27 30.32
N LEU A 71 37.82 21.75 29.94
CA LEU A 71 37.46 22.57 28.74
C LEU A 71 38.30 22.49 27.44
N ARG A 72 37.69 22.09 26.31
CA ARG A 72 37.25 22.98 25.18
C ARG A 72 36.64 22.21 23.99
N ALA A 73 35.77 22.93 23.28
CA ALA A 73 34.84 22.63 22.19
C ALA A 73 35.46 22.17 20.83
N PRO A 74 34.63 21.79 19.81
CA PRO A 74 34.90 20.79 18.79
C PRO A 74 35.31 21.35 17.43
N ILE A 75 35.93 20.51 16.58
CA ILE A 75 35.95 20.69 15.11
C ILE A 75 35.74 19.33 14.44
N SER A 76 34.68 19.31 13.64
CA SER A 76 34.31 18.39 12.55
C SER A 76 35.47 17.84 11.72
N ALA A 77 35.35 16.59 11.26
CA ALA A 77 35.29 16.25 9.84
C ALA A 77 35.36 14.72 9.65
N LEU A 78 34.63 14.25 8.62
CA LEU A 78 34.76 12.95 7.95
C LEU A 78 34.11 11.73 8.62
N ILE A 79 32.77 11.62 8.53
CA ILE A 79 32.12 10.39 8.04
C ILE A 79 30.95 10.81 7.13
N THR A 80 30.84 10.09 6.02
CA THR A 80 30.00 10.17 4.81
C THR A 80 28.50 10.47 5.00
N PRO A 81 27.81 10.96 3.93
CA PRO A 81 26.50 11.61 4.03
C PRO A 81 25.41 10.68 4.55
N GLU A 82 24.63 11.21 5.49
CA GLU A 82 23.44 10.59 6.06
C GLU A 82 22.45 10.18 4.94
N ARG A 83 22.20 8.86 4.84
CA ARG A 83 20.94 8.35 4.28
C ARG A 83 19.80 9.05 5.02
N SER A 84 18.89 9.67 4.25
CA SER A 84 17.74 10.40 4.77
C SER A 84 17.00 9.57 5.82
N GLN A 85 16.76 10.14 6.99
CA GLN A 85 15.75 9.66 7.93
C GLN A 85 14.35 9.76 7.27
N THR A 86 14.02 8.82 6.39
CA THR A 86 12.64 8.54 6.00
C THR A 86 11.98 7.75 7.14
N GLY A 87 10.69 8.01 7.36
CA GLY A 87 9.95 7.65 8.57
C GLY A 87 10.11 6.20 9.05
N LYS A 88 10.02 6.00 10.36
CA LYS A 88 10.13 4.72 11.08
C LYS A 88 9.21 3.64 10.48
N ARG A 89 9.69 2.89 9.49
CA ARG A 89 9.09 1.62 9.09
C ARG A 89 9.27 0.60 10.22
N ALA A 90 8.31 -0.30 10.38
CA ALA A 90 8.45 -1.46 11.25
C ALA A 90 8.28 -2.72 10.41
N ILE A 91 9.16 -3.69 10.66
CA ILE A 91 9.19 -4.97 9.97
C ILE A 91 8.65 -6.03 10.94
N TYR A 92 7.58 -6.69 10.56
CA TYR A 92 7.11 -7.90 11.20
C TYR A 92 7.80 -9.09 10.53
N TYR A 93 8.54 -9.89 11.30
CA TYR A 93 9.40 -10.94 10.77
C TYR A 93 8.90 -12.31 11.25
N TYR A 94 8.33 -13.09 10.32
CA TYR A 94 7.67 -14.37 10.60
C TYR A 94 8.70 -15.49 10.85
N VAL A 95 8.59 -16.24 11.95
CA VAL A 95 9.61 -17.21 12.39
C VAL A 95 9.06 -18.47 13.05
N ASP A 96 7.83 -18.84 12.72
CA ASP A 96 7.07 -19.92 13.34
C ASP A 96 7.74 -21.30 13.27
N HIS A 97 8.24 -21.71 12.10
CA HIS A 97 8.96 -23.00 11.97
C HIS A 97 10.32 -22.96 12.68
N THR A 98 11.04 -21.85 12.50
CA THR A 98 12.41 -21.68 13.03
C THR A 98 12.48 -21.70 14.56
N ILE A 99 11.43 -21.24 15.26
CA ILE A 99 11.37 -21.30 16.73
C ILE A 99 11.06 -22.70 17.28
N LEU A 100 10.53 -23.62 16.45
CA LEU A 100 10.23 -25.00 16.84
C LEU A 100 11.34 -25.98 16.43
N CYS A 101 12.12 -25.64 15.41
CA CYS A 101 13.10 -26.54 14.80
C CYS A 101 14.35 -26.72 15.68
N THR A 102 14.64 -27.94 16.10
CA THR A 102 15.79 -28.27 16.96
C THR A 102 17.13 -28.32 16.22
N VAL A 103 17.11 -28.24 14.89
CA VAL A 103 18.30 -28.24 14.02
C VAL A 103 18.39 -26.92 13.23
N ASN A 104 19.58 -26.61 12.72
CA ASN A 104 19.84 -25.39 11.97
C ASN A 104 20.04 -25.69 10.47
N THR A 105 18.96 -26.04 9.77
CA THR A 105 19.02 -26.34 8.33
C THR A 105 19.34 -25.08 7.50
N GLY A 106 19.49 -25.24 6.18
CA GLY A 106 19.70 -24.11 5.27
C GLY A 106 18.68 -22.98 5.43
N ILE A 107 17.39 -23.30 5.51
CA ILE A 107 16.32 -22.30 5.70
C ILE A 107 16.49 -21.59 7.05
N GLN A 108 16.66 -22.34 8.16
CA GLN A 108 16.84 -21.71 9.48
C GLN A 108 18.09 -20.82 9.55
N ARG A 109 19.16 -21.17 8.84
CA ARG A 109 20.35 -20.30 8.71
C ARG A 109 19.99 -18.98 8.03
N VAL A 110 19.24 -19.01 6.93
CA VAL A 110 18.77 -17.81 6.23
C VAL A 110 17.91 -16.95 7.16
N VAL A 111 16.89 -17.54 7.80
CA VAL A 111 15.98 -16.83 8.74
C VAL A 111 16.77 -16.13 9.86
N ARG A 112 17.68 -16.86 10.52
CA ARG A 112 18.45 -16.33 11.65
C ARG A 112 19.43 -15.24 11.22
N ARG A 113 20.13 -15.45 10.10
CA ARG A 113 21.18 -14.53 9.64
C ARG A 113 20.60 -13.26 9.02
N LEU A 114 19.56 -13.36 8.20
CA LEU A 114 18.86 -12.20 7.68
C LEU A 114 18.23 -11.38 8.83
N GLY A 115 17.51 -12.03 9.74
CA GLY A 115 16.93 -11.34 10.91
C GLY A 115 17.99 -10.61 11.75
N ARG A 116 19.18 -11.19 11.91
CA ARG A 116 20.30 -10.55 12.61
C ARG A 116 20.91 -9.39 11.82
N ALA A 117 21.11 -9.55 10.51
CA ALA A 117 21.69 -8.53 9.66
C ALA A 117 20.77 -7.30 9.57
N LEU A 118 19.47 -7.50 9.32
CA LEU A 118 18.47 -6.41 9.34
C LEU A 118 18.50 -5.65 10.67
N PHE A 119 18.63 -6.36 11.80
CA PHE A 119 18.73 -5.73 13.12
C PHE A 119 20.00 -4.89 13.28
N ARG A 120 21.15 -5.33 12.73
CA ARG A 120 22.40 -4.56 12.72
C ARG A 120 22.31 -3.30 11.87
N HIS A 121 21.54 -3.33 10.79
CA HIS A 121 21.25 -2.17 9.95
C HIS A 121 20.31 -1.14 10.61
N GLY A 122 19.85 -1.40 11.84
CA GLY A 122 19.04 -0.46 12.61
C GLY A 122 17.53 -0.55 12.32
N GLU A 123 17.09 -1.55 11.57
CA GLU A 123 15.67 -1.77 11.29
C GLU A 123 14.88 -2.12 12.56
N LYS A 124 13.65 -1.59 12.66
CA LYS A 124 12.76 -1.89 13.78
C LYS A 124 12.00 -3.19 13.50
N ILE A 125 12.49 -4.31 14.04
CA ILE A 125 11.94 -5.65 13.79
C ILE A 125 11.09 -6.16 14.96
N HIS A 126 9.92 -6.70 14.64
CA HIS A 126 9.01 -7.41 15.54
C HIS A 126 8.89 -8.87 15.07
N PHE A 127 9.41 -9.81 15.86
CA PHE A 127 9.31 -11.24 15.52
C PHE A 127 7.91 -11.76 15.82
N VAL A 128 7.28 -12.37 14.82
CA VAL A 128 5.90 -12.85 14.88
C VAL A 128 5.77 -14.31 14.49
N LYS A 129 4.64 -14.90 14.89
CA LYS A 129 4.22 -16.25 14.52
C LYS A 129 2.72 -16.32 14.26
N TRP A 130 2.25 -17.43 13.72
CA TRP A 130 0.83 -17.69 13.52
C TRP A 130 0.18 -18.25 14.80
N ASN A 131 -1.01 -17.76 15.14
CA ASN A 131 -1.85 -18.36 16.16
C ASN A 131 -3.07 -19.00 15.51
N SER A 132 -3.03 -20.33 15.32
CA SER A 132 -4.10 -21.07 14.64
C SER A 132 -5.44 -21.06 15.38
N GLN A 133 -5.44 -20.94 16.72
CA GLN A 133 -6.66 -20.90 17.53
C GLN A 133 -7.42 -19.58 17.34
N HIS A 134 -6.71 -18.47 17.17
CA HIS A 134 -7.30 -17.14 17.05
C HIS A 134 -7.24 -16.58 15.63
N GLN A 135 -6.61 -17.29 14.69
CA GLN A 135 -6.46 -16.90 13.29
C GLN A 135 -5.81 -15.51 13.13
N LYS A 136 -4.75 -15.26 13.90
CA LYS A 136 -4.06 -13.95 13.96
C LYS A 136 -2.55 -14.09 14.05
N LEU A 137 -1.85 -13.08 13.52
CA LEU A 137 -0.43 -12.86 13.79
C LEU A 137 -0.22 -12.37 15.22
N VAL A 138 0.73 -12.98 15.92
CA VAL A 138 1.07 -12.64 17.31
C VAL A 138 2.58 -12.51 17.49
N LEU A 139 3.00 -11.69 18.46
CA LEU A 139 4.40 -11.65 18.90
C LEU A 139 4.82 -12.98 19.53
N LEU A 140 6.11 -13.30 19.40
CA LEU A 140 6.73 -14.40 20.12
C LEU A 140 6.67 -14.20 21.64
N ASN A 141 6.83 -15.28 22.41
CA ASN A 141 7.19 -15.16 23.83
C ASN A 141 8.71 -15.14 24.04
N GLN A 142 9.16 -14.82 25.26
CA GLN A 142 10.60 -14.70 25.57
C GLN A 142 11.38 -16.02 25.46
N GLU A 143 10.75 -17.18 25.62
CA GLU A 143 11.42 -18.49 25.45
C GLU A 143 11.65 -18.80 23.97
N GLU A 144 10.66 -18.50 23.13
CA GLU A 144 10.75 -18.62 21.67
C GLU A 144 11.80 -17.68 21.09
N LEU A 145 11.90 -16.45 21.63
CA LEU A 145 12.99 -15.52 21.29
C LEU A 145 14.37 -16.06 21.68
N ALA A 146 14.50 -16.65 22.87
CA ALA A 146 15.75 -17.27 23.29
C ALA A 146 16.13 -18.44 22.38
N HIS A 147 15.15 -19.17 21.87
CA HIS A 147 15.37 -20.20 20.87
C HIS A 147 15.82 -19.62 19.52
N LEU A 148 15.19 -18.54 19.05
CA LEU A 148 15.55 -17.85 17.81
C LEU A 148 16.99 -17.31 17.84
N ALA A 149 17.46 -16.86 19.01
CA ALA A 149 18.80 -16.31 19.22
C ALA A 149 19.95 -17.36 19.15
N LYS A 150 19.63 -18.66 19.22
CA LYS A 150 20.62 -19.73 19.07
C LYS A 150 21.23 -19.72 17.65
N TRP A 151 22.37 -20.42 17.49
CA TRP A 151 23.09 -20.55 16.21
C TRP A 151 23.33 -19.21 15.50
N HIS A 152 23.83 -18.22 16.26
CA HIS A 152 24.16 -16.89 15.76
C HIS A 152 22.96 -16.09 15.22
N GLY A 153 21.76 -16.37 15.73
CA GLY A 153 20.54 -15.61 15.43
C GLY A 153 20.50 -14.20 16.05
N PRO A 154 19.37 -13.50 15.90
CA PRO A 154 19.19 -12.14 16.38
C PRO A 154 19.33 -12.05 17.91
N LEU A 155 20.15 -11.11 18.39
CA LEU A 155 20.33 -10.84 19.82
C LEU A 155 19.66 -9.51 20.19
N LEU A 156 18.53 -9.58 20.88
CA LEU A 156 17.80 -8.40 21.38
C LEU A 156 18.42 -7.89 22.68
N SER A 157 18.39 -6.57 22.89
CA SER A 157 18.75 -5.97 24.18
C SER A 157 17.70 -6.28 25.25
N GLU A 158 18.07 -6.18 26.53
CA GLU A 158 17.14 -6.40 27.65
C GLU A 158 15.88 -5.51 27.58
N GLU A 159 15.99 -4.29 27.05
CA GLU A 159 14.83 -3.40 26.88
C GLU A 159 13.90 -3.86 25.76
N GLN A 160 14.45 -4.40 24.67
CA GLN A 160 13.65 -4.91 23.55
C GLN A 160 13.00 -6.26 23.88
N SER A 161 13.68 -7.14 24.63
CA SER A 161 13.08 -8.40 25.08
C SER A 161 11.85 -8.19 25.98
N LYS A 162 11.79 -7.07 26.72
CA LYS A 162 10.61 -6.70 27.54
C LYS A 162 9.37 -6.35 26.73
N LEU A 163 9.49 -6.13 25.42
CA LEU A 163 8.34 -5.92 24.53
C LEU A 163 7.57 -7.21 24.25
N TYR A 164 8.15 -8.37 24.58
CA TYR A 164 7.57 -9.69 24.31
C TYR A 164 7.03 -10.32 25.60
N PRO A 165 5.86 -10.98 25.54
CA PRO A 165 5.22 -11.61 26.70
C PRO A 165 6.07 -12.72 27.30
N LEU A 166 5.92 -12.96 28.61
CA LEU A 166 6.49 -14.15 29.24
C LEU A 166 5.76 -15.41 28.73
N PRO A 167 6.36 -16.61 28.79
CA PRO A 167 5.75 -17.84 28.26
C PRO A 167 4.35 -18.18 28.79
N LYS A 168 3.96 -17.65 29.95
CA LYS A 168 2.63 -17.87 30.58
C LYS A 168 1.68 -16.69 30.40
N ASP A 169 2.14 -15.58 29.85
CA ASP A 169 1.30 -14.40 29.62
C ASP A 169 0.49 -14.58 28.34
N PRO A 170 -0.67 -13.89 28.20
CA PRO A 170 -1.41 -13.87 26.95
C PRO A 170 -0.55 -13.38 25.79
N LEU A 171 -0.68 -14.04 24.64
CA LEU A 171 0.00 -13.64 23.41
C LEU A 171 -0.50 -12.26 22.96
N ILE A 172 0.42 -11.43 22.46
CA ILE A 172 0.12 -10.07 21.99
C ILE A 172 -0.12 -10.13 20.48
N ALA A 173 -1.33 -9.78 20.03
CA ALA A 173 -1.64 -9.68 18.61
C ALA A 173 -0.93 -8.49 17.96
N VAL A 174 -0.61 -8.62 16.66
CA VAL A 174 -0.16 -7.49 15.84
C VAL A 174 -1.29 -6.44 15.77
N GLY A 175 -0.93 -5.17 15.94
CA GLY A 175 -1.90 -4.06 15.93
C GLY A 175 -2.17 -3.53 14.52
N ASP A 176 -3.18 -2.67 14.40
CA ASP A 176 -3.58 -2.07 13.13
C ASP A 176 -2.64 -0.92 12.73
N HIS A 177 -2.30 -0.85 11.45
CA HIS A 177 -1.48 0.19 10.85
C HIS A 177 -2.21 0.91 9.72
N HIS A 178 -1.84 2.17 9.47
CA HIS A 178 -2.35 2.91 8.32
C HIS A 178 -1.76 2.35 7.01
N GLU A 179 -2.62 2.05 6.04
CA GLU A 179 -2.22 1.65 4.69
C GLU A 179 -1.28 2.70 4.06
N GLY A 180 -0.25 2.25 3.34
CA GLY A 180 0.73 3.13 2.67
C GLY A 180 1.86 3.64 3.57
N ALA A 181 1.84 3.35 4.88
CA ALA A 181 2.92 3.74 5.80
C ALA A 181 4.19 2.87 5.73
N GLY A 182 4.23 1.90 4.81
CA GLY A 182 5.41 1.10 4.50
C GLY A 182 5.77 0.02 5.51
N TYR A 183 4.79 -0.49 6.27
CA TYR A 183 4.95 -1.62 7.17
C TYR A 183 4.87 -2.95 6.41
N TRP A 184 5.76 -3.88 6.75
CA TRP A 184 5.91 -5.16 6.05
C TRP A 184 5.81 -6.33 7.01
N LEU A 185 5.14 -7.40 6.58
CA LEU A 185 5.35 -8.76 7.04
C LEU A 185 6.34 -9.44 6.10
N ILE A 186 7.54 -9.74 6.59
CA ILE A 186 8.52 -10.58 5.90
C ILE A 186 8.31 -12.03 6.34
N VAL A 187 8.15 -12.91 5.36
CA VAL A 187 8.01 -14.35 5.53
C VAL A 187 9.26 -15.05 4.95
N PRO A 188 10.31 -15.25 5.76
CA PRO A 188 11.59 -15.79 5.34
C PRO A 188 11.65 -17.32 5.34
N GLU A 189 10.55 -18.01 5.62
CA GLU A 189 10.43 -19.46 5.72
C GLU A 189 9.16 -19.94 5.02
N VAL A 190 9.06 -21.25 4.78
CA VAL A 190 7.91 -21.84 4.07
C VAL A 190 6.79 -22.17 5.08
N PRO A 191 5.65 -21.45 5.07
CA PRO A 191 4.69 -21.50 6.19
C PRO A 191 4.06 -22.87 6.45
N HIS A 192 3.79 -23.63 5.38
CA HIS A 192 3.08 -24.90 5.48
C HIS A 192 3.95 -26.05 6.03
N ILE A 193 5.26 -25.86 6.22
CA ILE A 193 6.14 -26.88 6.82
C ILE A 193 5.74 -27.17 8.28
N THR A 194 5.39 -26.14 9.05
CA THR A 194 4.91 -26.31 10.44
C THR A 194 3.51 -26.90 10.50
N TYR A 195 2.63 -26.46 9.60
CA TYR A 195 1.21 -26.83 9.58
C TYR A 195 0.92 -27.84 8.48
N GLN A 196 1.54 -29.03 8.56
CA GLN A 196 1.31 -30.06 7.55
C GLN A 196 -0.16 -30.47 7.42
N SER A 197 -1.01 -30.21 8.42
CA SER A 197 -2.45 -30.49 8.34
C SER A 197 -3.30 -29.37 7.74
N CYS A 198 -2.78 -28.16 7.50
CA CYS A 198 -3.57 -27.00 7.05
C CYS A 198 -2.72 -25.95 6.27
N PRO A 199 -3.14 -25.49 5.07
CA PRO A 199 -2.43 -24.47 4.31
C PRO A 199 -2.68 -23.05 4.88
N VAL A 200 -1.78 -22.58 5.74
CA VAL A 200 -1.94 -21.29 6.48
C VAL A 200 -1.50 -20.04 5.72
N THR A 201 -0.90 -20.15 4.53
CA THR A 201 -0.31 -18.98 3.82
C THR A 201 -1.34 -17.90 3.53
N LEU A 202 -2.53 -18.28 3.06
CA LEU A 202 -3.64 -17.35 2.82
C LEU A 202 -4.13 -16.69 4.12
N GLU A 203 -4.20 -17.44 5.22
CA GLU A 203 -4.61 -16.91 6.53
C GLU A 203 -3.61 -15.86 7.05
N ILE A 204 -2.32 -16.14 6.90
CA ILE A 204 -1.22 -15.23 7.25
C ILE A 204 -1.31 -13.94 6.43
N MET A 205 -1.46 -14.03 5.10
CA MET A 205 -1.61 -12.86 4.22
C MET A 205 -2.87 -12.05 4.56
N THR A 206 -3.98 -12.73 4.83
CA THR A 206 -5.24 -12.10 5.22
C THR A 206 -5.06 -11.31 6.52
N SER A 207 -4.47 -11.94 7.54
CA SER A 207 -4.19 -11.28 8.82
C SER A 207 -3.20 -10.11 8.67
N ALA A 208 -2.20 -10.22 7.80
CA ALA A 208 -1.27 -9.13 7.53
C ALA A 208 -2.00 -7.91 6.94
N LYS A 209 -2.87 -8.17 5.95
CA LYS A 209 -3.68 -7.14 5.30
C LYS A 209 -4.66 -6.47 6.27
N HIS A 210 -5.27 -7.23 7.18
CA HIS A 210 -6.11 -6.68 8.26
C HIS A 210 -5.34 -5.71 9.14
N CYS A 211 -4.08 -6.01 9.45
CA CYS A 211 -3.20 -5.13 10.21
C CYS A 211 -2.61 -3.98 9.37
N GLY A 212 -2.97 -3.82 8.09
CA GLY A 212 -2.41 -2.79 7.20
C GLY A 212 -0.95 -3.03 6.79
N LEU A 213 -0.50 -4.29 6.78
CA LEU A 213 0.85 -4.70 6.39
C LEU A 213 0.90 -5.16 4.93
N LYS A 214 1.97 -4.80 4.22
CA LYS A 214 2.37 -5.47 2.98
C LYS A 214 3.06 -6.79 3.28
N THR A 215 3.12 -7.70 2.32
CA THR A 215 3.70 -9.04 2.47
C THR A 215 4.88 -9.27 1.53
N ALA A 216 6.00 -9.74 2.07
CA ALA A 216 7.19 -10.13 1.31
C ALA A 216 7.59 -11.57 1.64
N PHE A 217 7.55 -12.47 0.64
CA PHE A 217 7.89 -13.88 0.81
C PHE A 217 9.25 -14.20 0.23
N ILE A 218 10.13 -14.85 0.99
CA ILE A 218 11.36 -15.43 0.45
C ILE A 218 11.01 -16.78 -0.17
N TYR A 219 11.23 -16.91 -1.48
CA TYR A 219 10.93 -18.12 -2.22
C TYR A 219 12.20 -18.94 -2.42
N TYR A 220 12.22 -20.15 -1.85
CA TYR A 220 13.38 -21.03 -1.88
C TYR A 220 13.44 -21.83 -3.17
N ASP A 221 12.46 -22.70 -3.40
CA ASP A 221 12.49 -23.63 -4.53
C ASP A 221 11.14 -24.30 -4.83
N ALA A 222 11.09 -24.99 -5.96
CA ALA A 222 9.99 -25.84 -6.40
C ALA A 222 10.32 -27.35 -6.26
N ILE A 223 11.33 -27.72 -5.47
CA ILE A 223 11.84 -29.10 -5.39
C ILE A 223 10.71 -30.11 -5.07
N PRO A 224 9.76 -29.82 -4.15
CA PRO A 224 8.64 -30.72 -3.90
C PRO A 224 7.79 -31.06 -5.13
N LEU A 225 7.76 -30.19 -6.15
CA LEU A 225 7.03 -30.40 -7.40
C LEU A 225 7.88 -31.07 -8.48
N ILE A 226 9.21 -31.00 -8.36
CA ILE A 226 10.17 -31.54 -9.33
C ILE A 226 10.55 -32.98 -8.98
N GLN A 227 10.79 -33.28 -7.70
CA GLN A 227 11.34 -34.56 -7.24
C GLN A 227 10.25 -35.60 -6.91
N PRO A 228 10.18 -36.73 -7.64
CA PRO A 228 9.10 -37.73 -7.47
C PRO A 228 8.95 -38.26 -6.04
N GLU A 229 10.06 -38.39 -5.30
CA GLU A 229 10.08 -38.88 -3.93
C GLU A 229 9.38 -37.95 -2.93
N LEU A 230 9.17 -36.67 -3.28
CA LEU A 230 8.50 -35.67 -2.45
C LEU A 230 6.99 -35.53 -2.76
N SER A 231 6.42 -36.46 -3.53
CA SER A 231 5.00 -36.47 -3.91
C SER A 231 4.02 -36.31 -2.73
N LEU A 232 4.38 -36.78 -1.53
CA LEU A 232 3.56 -36.64 -0.31
C LEU A 232 3.34 -35.19 0.14
N ILE A 233 4.25 -34.28 -0.19
CA ILE A 233 4.17 -32.85 0.18
C ILE A 233 3.90 -31.95 -1.03
N ALA A 234 4.00 -32.48 -2.26
CA ALA A 234 3.83 -31.74 -3.51
C ALA A 234 2.53 -30.94 -3.57
N ALA A 235 1.37 -31.56 -3.28
CA ALA A 235 0.08 -30.89 -3.34
C ALA A 235 -0.04 -29.67 -2.39
N LYS A 236 0.61 -29.71 -1.22
CA LYS A 236 0.61 -28.57 -0.28
C LYS A 236 1.56 -27.47 -0.75
N HIS A 237 2.68 -27.86 -1.34
CA HIS A 237 3.63 -26.92 -1.93
C HIS A 237 3.04 -26.23 -3.16
N GLU A 238 2.25 -26.94 -3.97
CA GLU A 238 1.48 -26.39 -5.07
C GLU A 238 0.51 -25.31 -4.58
N ILE A 239 -0.29 -25.60 -3.54
CA ILE A 239 -1.20 -24.62 -2.93
C ILE A 239 -0.43 -23.41 -2.39
N TYR A 240 0.72 -23.63 -1.73
CA TYR A 240 1.57 -22.53 -1.25
C TYR A 240 2.05 -21.65 -2.41
N MET A 241 2.63 -22.25 -3.45
CA MET A 241 3.11 -21.53 -4.63
C MET A 241 1.97 -20.78 -5.33
N GLN A 242 0.79 -21.39 -5.46
CA GLN A 242 -0.41 -20.73 -5.97
C GLN A 242 -0.77 -19.50 -5.14
N GLN A 243 -0.84 -19.64 -3.80
CA GLN A 243 -1.23 -18.55 -2.90
C GLN A 243 -0.23 -17.38 -2.93
N LEU A 244 1.02 -17.61 -3.34
CA LEU A 244 1.98 -16.53 -3.57
C LEU A 244 1.50 -15.51 -4.63
N LEU A 245 0.55 -15.84 -5.52
CA LEU A 245 -0.08 -14.85 -6.42
C LEU A 245 -0.71 -13.66 -5.67
N LEU A 246 -1.08 -13.84 -4.41
CA LEU A 246 -1.70 -12.83 -3.56
C LEU A 246 -0.68 -12.00 -2.75
N ALA A 247 0.62 -12.33 -2.80
CA ALA A 247 1.67 -11.56 -2.13
C ALA A 247 1.87 -10.17 -2.77
N ASP A 248 2.42 -9.22 -2.01
CA ASP A 248 2.86 -7.94 -2.57
C ASP A 248 4.24 -8.07 -3.25
N LEU A 249 5.13 -8.87 -2.66
CA LEU A 249 6.50 -9.10 -3.13
C LEU A 249 6.92 -10.56 -2.89
N ILE A 250 7.58 -11.16 -3.89
CA ILE A 250 8.28 -12.45 -3.76
C ILE A 250 9.76 -12.23 -4.07
N ILE A 251 10.62 -12.81 -3.24
CA ILE A 251 12.07 -12.69 -3.33
C ILE A 251 12.67 -14.09 -3.50
N PRO A 252 12.83 -14.55 -4.75
CA PRO A 252 13.56 -15.77 -5.04
C PRO A 252 15.00 -15.70 -4.56
N ILE A 253 15.52 -16.81 -4.03
CA ILE A 253 16.90 -16.92 -3.54
C ILE A 253 17.95 -17.10 -4.65
N SER A 254 17.52 -17.24 -5.89
CA SER A 254 18.33 -17.47 -7.09
C SER A 254 17.51 -17.18 -8.35
N HIS A 255 18.20 -16.91 -9.47
CA HIS A 255 17.51 -16.73 -10.76
C HIS A 255 16.90 -18.05 -11.25
N PHE A 256 17.50 -19.18 -10.91
CA PHE A 256 16.89 -20.49 -11.18
C PHE A 256 15.53 -20.65 -10.47
N SER A 257 15.44 -20.29 -9.19
CA SER A 257 14.18 -20.34 -8.44
C SER A 257 13.14 -19.37 -8.99
N GLU A 258 13.56 -18.17 -9.40
CA GLU A 258 12.70 -17.19 -10.11
C GLU A 258 12.09 -17.77 -11.39
N GLN A 259 12.90 -18.40 -12.24
CA GLN A 259 12.45 -19.01 -13.49
C GLN A 259 11.43 -20.13 -13.26
N ASN A 260 11.66 -20.97 -12.24
CA ASN A 260 10.73 -22.03 -11.86
C ASN A 260 9.38 -21.46 -11.39
N LEU A 261 9.41 -20.39 -10.59
CA LEU A 261 8.19 -19.74 -10.12
C LEU A 261 7.41 -19.06 -11.25
N HIS A 262 8.10 -18.36 -12.16
CA HIS A 262 7.47 -17.78 -13.35
C HIS A 262 6.88 -18.85 -14.26
N SER A 263 7.59 -19.95 -14.48
CA SER A 263 7.11 -21.07 -15.29
C SER A 263 5.87 -21.71 -14.66
N PHE A 264 5.83 -21.84 -13.33
CA PHE A 264 4.64 -22.30 -12.61
C PHE A 264 3.45 -21.37 -12.82
N PHE A 265 3.61 -20.06 -12.61
CA PHE A 265 2.51 -19.11 -12.81
C PHE A 265 2.02 -19.06 -14.25
N HIS A 266 2.92 -19.13 -15.23
CA HIS A 266 2.56 -19.06 -16.64
C HIS A 266 1.92 -20.37 -17.16
N ASN A 267 2.58 -21.52 -16.96
CA ASN A 267 2.17 -22.79 -17.58
C ASN A 267 1.15 -23.59 -16.78
N HIS A 268 1.13 -23.41 -15.45
CA HIS A 268 0.22 -24.13 -14.57
C HIS A 268 -0.98 -23.27 -14.18
N GLU A 269 -0.77 -22.05 -13.67
CA GLU A 269 -1.88 -21.16 -13.26
C GLU A 269 -2.54 -20.39 -14.41
N ALA A 270 -1.92 -20.38 -15.60
CA ALA A 270 -2.31 -19.52 -16.73
C ALA A 270 -2.40 -18.03 -16.33
N ALA A 271 -1.60 -17.61 -15.36
CA ALA A 271 -1.65 -16.27 -14.80
C ALA A 271 -0.92 -15.27 -15.70
N THR A 272 -1.59 -14.18 -16.07
CA THR A 272 -0.92 -13.01 -16.66
C THR A 272 -0.62 -11.95 -15.62
N LEU A 273 -1.29 -12.01 -14.46
CA LEU A 273 -1.07 -11.12 -13.32
C LEU A 273 -0.28 -11.80 -12.21
N THR A 274 1.04 -11.58 -12.20
CA THR A 274 1.90 -12.07 -11.11
C THR A 274 2.32 -10.93 -10.18
N PRO A 275 2.54 -11.21 -8.88
CA PRO A 275 3.06 -10.22 -7.95
C PRO A 275 4.46 -9.74 -8.37
N LYS A 276 5.00 -8.70 -7.72
CA LYS A 276 6.39 -8.33 -8.00
C LYS A 276 7.31 -9.47 -7.57
N ILE A 277 8.14 -9.92 -8.49
CA ILE A 277 9.19 -10.91 -8.25
C ILE A 277 10.52 -10.18 -8.43
N ALA A 278 11.37 -10.23 -7.40
CA ALA A 278 12.68 -9.59 -7.43
C ALA A 278 13.70 -10.49 -6.75
N THR A 279 14.56 -11.10 -7.57
CA THR A 279 15.59 -12.04 -7.10
C THR A 279 16.67 -11.32 -6.32
N ILE A 280 17.02 -11.86 -5.15
CA ILE A 280 18.24 -11.52 -4.42
C ILE A 280 18.96 -12.83 -4.11
N SER A 281 20.09 -13.07 -4.76
CA SER A 281 20.87 -14.29 -4.56
C SER A 281 21.39 -14.38 -3.13
N LEU A 282 21.31 -15.56 -2.52
CA LEU A 282 21.76 -15.74 -1.14
C LEU A 282 23.27 -15.46 -0.98
N PRO A 283 23.69 -14.89 0.16
CA PRO A 283 25.08 -14.57 0.40
C PRO A 283 25.88 -15.82 0.77
N GLY A 284 27.15 -15.83 0.37
CA GLY A 284 28.10 -16.91 0.64
C GLY A 284 28.86 -16.79 1.96
N GLU A 285 28.60 -15.75 2.76
CA GLU A 285 29.31 -15.51 4.00
C GLU A 285 29.11 -16.63 5.04
N VAL A 286 30.24 -17.16 5.50
CA VAL A 286 30.32 -18.06 6.66
C VAL A 286 30.45 -17.22 7.92
N GLN A 287 29.35 -17.13 8.66
CA GLN A 287 29.23 -16.24 9.79
C GLN A 287 30.25 -16.53 10.90
N GLY A 288 30.94 -15.48 11.36
CA GLY A 288 31.94 -15.58 12.43
C GLY A 288 33.32 -16.05 11.96
N ILE A 289 33.47 -16.39 10.67
CA ILE A 289 34.73 -16.83 10.09
C ILE A 289 35.21 -15.80 9.06
N ALA A 290 36.41 -15.27 9.27
CA ALA A 290 37.04 -14.39 8.28
C ALA A 290 37.30 -15.16 6.98
N ARG A 291 36.99 -14.53 5.86
CA ARG A 291 37.21 -15.13 4.54
C ARG A 291 38.69 -15.41 4.30
N ASN A 292 39.01 -16.59 3.78
CA ASN A 292 40.35 -16.89 3.31
C ASN A 292 40.55 -16.33 1.90
N THR A 293 41.49 -15.40 1.77
CA THR A 293 41.89 -14.80 0.49
C THR A 293 43.26 -15.29 0.01
N SER A 294 43.82 -16.30 0.66
CA SER A 294 45.08 -16.94 0.27
C SER A 294 44.79 -18.27 -0.45
N PRO A 295 45.38 -18.51 -1.64
CA PRO A 295 45.24 -19.79 -2.33
C PRO A 295 45.92 -20.92 -1.56
N LEU A 296 45.58 -22.15 -1.93
CA LEU A 296 46.19 -23.38 -1.43
C LEU A 296 47.74 -23.37 -1.60
N SER A 297 48.48 -23.62 -0.52
CA SER A 297 49.94 -23.77 -0.55
C SER A 297 50.38 -25.13 -1.08
N GLN A 298 51.51 -25.20 -1.81
CA GLN A 298 52.01 -26.48 -2.35
C GLN A 298 52.44 -27.48 -1.25
N ASP A 299 52.80 -27.00 -0.06
CA ASP A 299 53.25 -27.83 1.06
C ASP A 299 52.15 -28.01 2.13
N GLY A 300 51.99 -29.25 2.62
CA GLY A 300 51.26 -29.56 3.86
C GLY A 300 49.73 -29.70 3.77
N ILE A 301 49.13 -29.78 2.58
CA ILE A 301 47.68 -29.98 2.44
C ILE A 301 47.30 -31.42 2.82
N ARG A 302 46.34 -31.58 3.73
CA ARG A 302 45.74 -32.90 4.01
C ARG A 302 45.02 -33.35 2.75
N LYS A 303 45.39 -34.53 2.23
CA LYS A 303 44.77 -35.16 1.05
C LYS A 303 43.34 -35.62 1.36
N LEU A 304 42.46 -34.65 1.57
CA LEU A 304 41.10 -34.82 2.03
C LEU A 304 40.15 -34.16 1.03
N ILE A 305 39.18 -34.96 0.59
CA ILE A 305 38.00 -34.51 -0.14
C ILE A 305 36.86 -34.36 0.86
N LEU A 306 36.19 -33.22 0.85
CA LEU A 306 35.10 -32.94 1.77
C LEU A 306 33.77 -32.79 1.01
N SER A 307 32.71 -33.46 1.48
CA SER A 307 31.34 -33.26 1.00
C SER A 307 30.44 -32.90 2.17
N VAL A 308 29.73 -31.77 2.07
CA VAL A 308 28.92 -31.22 3.17
C VAL A 308 27.45 -31.09 2.76
N GLY A 309 26.58 -31.68 3.58
CA GLY A 309 25.13 -31.65 3.42
C GLY A 309 24.47 -32.90 3.96
N THR A 310 23.16 -32.85 4.22
CA THR A 310 22.36 -34.04 4.55
C THR A 310 22.64 -35.14 3.52
N ILE A 311 22.86 -36.37 3.97
CA ILE A 311 23.17 -37.52 3.12
C ILE A 311 21.85 -38.18 2.74
N GLU A 312 21.40 -37.93 1.51
CA GLU A 312 20.10 -38.35 0.96
C GLU A 312 20.17 -38.51 -0.55
N LYS A 313 19.19 -39.18 -1.17
CA LYS A 313 19.20 -39.52 -2.60
C LYS A 313 19.45 -38.32 -3.52
N ARG A 314 18.70 -37.24 -3.33
CA ARG A 314 18.81 -35.98 -4.09
C ARG A 314 20.20 -35.34 -4.01
N LYS A 315 20.86 -35.45 -2.84
CA LYS A 315 22.20 -34.89 -2.61
C LYS A 315 23.31 -35.76 -3.19
N ASN A 316 22.99 -37.01 -3.56
CA ASN A 316 23.75 -37.86 -4.48
C ASN A 316 25.19 -38.20 -4.01
N GLN A 317 25.39 -38.30 -2.70
CA GLN A 317 26.68 -38.70 -2.13
C GLN A 317 27.06 -40.16 -2.40
N LEU A 318 26.08 -41.04 -2.70
CA LEU A 318 26.36 -42.43 -3.08
C LEU A 318 27.14 -42.51 -4.41
N THR A 319 26.76 -41.72 -5.40
CA THR A 319 27.49 -41.62 -6.68
C THR A 319 28.90 -41.09 -6.47
N LEU A 320 29.09 -40.13 -5.56
CA LEU A 320 30.42 -39.67 -5.14
C LEU A 320 31.25 -40.78 -4.49
N ILE A 321 30.65 -41.58 -3.59
CA ILE A 321 31.30 -42.76 -2.99
C ILE A 321 31.73 -43.74 -4.09
N HIS A 322 30.87 -44.03 -5.07
CA HIS A 322 31.19 -44.94 -6.17
C HIS A 322 32.38 -44.41 -6.99
N ALA A 323 32.35 -43.12 -7.37
CA ALA A 323 33.46 -42.48 -8.07
C ALA A 323 34.77 -42.54 -7.27
N PHE A 324 34.71 -42.32 -5.96
CA PHE A 324 35.87 -42.37 -5.07
C PHE A 324 36.40 -43.81 -4.87
N ASN A 325 35.52 -44.81 -4.80
CA ASN A 325 35.90 -46.22 -4.75
C ASN A 325 36.58 -46.66 -6.05
N THR A 326 36.08 -46.22 -7.21
CA THR A 326 36.74 -46.44 -8.51
C THR A 326 38.13 -45.81 -8.52
N PHE A 327 38.28 -44.59 -7.98
CA PHE A 327 39.58 -43.96 -7.82
C PHE A 327 40.54 -44.74 -6.90
N CYS A 328 40.07 -45.21 -5.73
CA CYS A 328 40.90 -46.00 -4.81
C CYS A 328 41.34 -47.34 -5.44
N SER A 329 40.46 -47.97 -6.21
CA SER A 329 40.76 -49.22 -6.93
C SER A 329 41.80 -49.02 -8.04
N SER A 330 41.70 -47.90 -8.78
CA SER A 330 42.68 -47.51 -9.80
C SER A 330 44.03 -47.08 -9.22
N TYR A 331 44.06 -46.61 -7.97
CA TYR A 331 45.27 -46.17 -7.28
C TYR A 331 45.36 -46.69 -5.83
N PRO A 332 45.64 -48.00 -5.61
CA PRO A 332 45.60 -48.60 -4.27
C PRO A 332 46.62 -48.04 -3.27
N SER A 333 47.70 -47.40 -3.74
CA SER A 333 48.72 -46.75 -2.91
C SER A 333 48.39 -45.30 -2.54
N SER A 334 47.23 -44.79 -2.96
CA SER A 334 46.78 -43.43 -2.70
C SER A 334 46.35 -43.27 -1.25
N ASN A 335 46.82 -42.23 -0.56
CA ASN A 335 46.42 -41.89 0.81
C ASN A 335 45.41 -40.73 0.87
N TRP A 336 44.57 -40.60 -0.17
CA TRP A 336 43.47 -39.62 -0.17
C TRP A 336 42.29 -40.13 0.68
N GLU A 337 41.61 -39.23 1.36
CA GLU A 337 40.46 -39.51 2.23
C GLU A 337 39.22 -38.78 1.72
N LEU A 338 38.04 -39.37 1.93
CA LEU A 338 36.74 -38.75 1.68
C LEU A 338 35.98 -38.60 3.00
N ALA A 339 35.67 -37.36 3.40
CA ALA A 339 34.80 -37.08 4.53
C ALA A 339 33.43 -36.61 4.04
N LEU A 340 32.38 -37.31 4.46
CA LEU A 340 30.98 -36.92 4.26
C LEU A 340 30.46 -36.34 5.58
N VAL A 341 30.04 -35.08 5.56
CA VAL A 341 29.55 -34.36 6.75
C VAL A 341 28.08 -34.02 6.60
N GLY A 342 27.25 -34.56 7.48
CA GLY A 342 25.82 -34.27 7.54
C GLY A 342 25.01 -35.47 8.01
N ASN A 343 23.75 -35.22 8.36
CA ASN A 343 22.87 -36.26 8.87
C ASN A 343 22.47 -37.25 7.77
N ILE A 344 22.49 -38.54 8.07
CA ILE A 344 22.12 -39.61 7.14
C ILE A 344 20.62 -39.83 7.15
N HIS A 345 19.99 -39.75 5.98
CA HIS A 345 18.59 -40.11 5.79
C HIS A 345 18.42 -41.64 5.78
N ALA A 346 17.30 -42.13 6.32
CA ALA A 346 17.05 -43.57 6.47
C ALA A 346 17.18 -44.35 5.16
N ASP A 347 16.73 -43.75 4.05
CA ASP A 347 16.69 -44.40 2.73
C ASP A 347 18.06 -44.76 2.15
N VAL A 348 19.12 -44.09 2.58
CA VAL A 348 20.50 -44.33 2.10
C VAL A 348 21.40 -44.89 3.20
N ALA A 349 20.90 -45.04 4.43
CA ALA A 349 21.71 -45.36 5.59
C ALA A 349 22.42 -46.72 5.48
N LEU A 350 21.75 -47.74 4.92
CA LEU A 350 22.33 -49.07 4.73
C LEU A 350 23.45 -49.06 3.69
N GLU A 351 23.25 -48.37 2.57
CA GLU A 351 24.21 -48.28 1.47
C GLU A 351 25.45 -47.50 1.92
N ILE A 352 25.26 -46.37 2.62
CA ILE A 352 26.35 -45.58 3.21
C ILE A 352 27.13 -46.43 4.23
N ALA A 353 26.44 -47.16 5.12
CA ALA A 353 27.10 -48.00 6.12
C ALA A 353 27.89 -49.17 5.50
N SER A 354 27.44 -49.72 4.38
CA SER A 354 28.20 -50.72 3.62
C SER A 354 29.45 -50.08 3.02
N ALA A 355 29.29 -48.97 2.30
CA ALA A 355 30.39 -48.30 1.63
C ALA A 355 31.54 -47.88 2.57
N VAL A 356 31.20 -47.38 3.76
CA VAL A 356 32.19 -47.01 4.80
C VAL A 356 32.89 -48.23 5.38
N ARG A 357 32.18 -49.36 5.53
CA ARG A 357 32.78 -50.61 6.00
C ARG A 357 33.76 -51.18 4.98
N ASP A 358 33.41 -51.08 3.71
CA ASP A 358 34.15 -51.69 2.60
C ASP A 358 35.36 -50.84 2.18
N ASN A 359 35.36 -49.53 2.48
CA ASN A 359 36.48 -48.63 2.22
C ASN A 359 36.85 -47.76 3.45
N PRO A 360 37.97 -48.05 4.15
CA PRO A 360 38.37 -47.32 5.35
C PRO A 360 38.83 -45.87 5.06
N GLN A 361 39.02 -45.48 3.80
CA GLN A 361 39.35 -44.10 3.41
C GLN A 361 38.12 -43.17 3.39
N ILE A 362 36.91 -43.72 3.59
CA ILE A 362 35.66 -42.97 3.65
C ILE A 362 35.22 -42.83 5.11
N THR A 363 34.99 -41.59 5.54
CA THR A 363 34.49 -41.29 6.89
C THR A 363 33.18 -40.52 6.80
N VAL A 364 32.21 -40.86 7.65
CA VAL A 364 30.94 -40.12 7.78
C VAL A 364 30.88 -39.47 9.16
N LEU A 365 30.68 -38.15 9.19
CA LEU A 365 30.63 -37.34 10.40
C LEU A 365 29.21 -36.76 10.57
N ASN A 366 28.53 -37.20 11.64
CA ASN A 366 27.18 -36.78 11.98
C ASN A 366 27.20 -35.81 13.17
N ASN A 367 26.36 -34.78 13.13
CA ASN A 367 26.15 -33.84 14.25
C ASN A 367 27.44 -33.21 14.83
N ILE A 368 28.42 -32.88 13.97
CA ILE A 368 29.65 -32.22 14.42
C ILE A 368 29.41 -30.72 14.73
N PRO A 369 30.15 -30.12 15.68
CA PRO A 369 30.08 -28.68 15.95
C PRO A 369 30.58 -27.83 14.77
N ASP A 370 30.08 -26.59 14.64
CA ASP A 370 30.51 -25.63 13.61
C ASP A 370 32.05 -25.40 13.59
N SER A 371 32.72 -25.51 14.75
CA SER A 371 34.18 -25.38 14.84
C SER A 371 34.94 -26.56 14.21
N GLU A 372 34.38 -27.77 14.28
CA GLU A 372 34.98 -28.95 13.65
C GLU A 372 34.74 -28.91 12.13
N LEU A 373 33.57 -28.43 11.70
CA LEU A 373 33.29 -28.19 10.29
C LEU A 373 34.21 -27.09 9.70
N ASP A 374 34.47 -26.01 10.43
CA ASP A 374 35.47 -24.97 10.07
C ASP A 374 36.87 -25.60 9.87
N GLU A 375 37.31 -26.47 10.77
CA GLU A 375 38.60 -27.15 10.64
C GLU A 375 38.66 -28.09 9.41
N LEU A 376 37.58 -28.82 9.12
CA LEU A 376 37.49 -29.66 7.92
C LEU A 376 37.57 -28.84 6.64
N TYR A 377 36.86 -27.70 6.57
CA TYR A 377 36.96 -26.80 5.44
C TYR A 377 38.35 -26.18 5.29
N ARG A 378 39.02 -25.82 6.39
CA ARG A 378 40.40 -25.27 6.34
C ARG A 378 41.42 -26.31 5.86
N SER A 379 41.26 -27.55 6.30
CA SER A 379 42.25 -28.62 6.08
C SER A 379 42.07 -29.39 4.77
N CYS A 380 40.87 -29.43 4.19
CA CYS A 380 40.63 -30.17 2.95
C CYS A 380 41.39 -29.59 1.74
N SER A 381 41.61 -30.41 0.72
CA SER A 381 42.19 -29.97 -0.56
C SER A 381 41.15 -29.30 -1.45
N PHE A 382 40.00 -29.95 -1.58
CA PHE A 382 38.86 -29.46 -2.37
C PHE A 382 37.58 -30.14 -1.86
N THR A 383 36.43 -29.59 -2.24
CA THR A 383 35.12 -30.14 -1.89
C THR A 383 34.43 -30.76 -3.09
N VAL A 384 33.51 -31.71 -2.83
CA VAL A 384 32.59 -32.22 -3.84
C VAL A 384 31.17 -32.04 -3.36
N TYR A 385 30.36 -31.35 -4.14
CA TYR A 385 28.94 -31.12 -3.91
C TYR A 385 28.12 -31.76 -5.05
N PRO A 386 27.84 -33.08 -4.97
CA PRO A 386 27.34 -33.86 -6.10
C PRO A 386 25.82 -33.78 -6.28
N SER A 387 25.14 -32.80 -5.67
CA SER A 387 23.67 -32.72 -5.61
C SER A 387 23.03 -32.62 -6.99
N ILE A 388 21.93 -33.35 -7.19
CA ILE A 388 21.17 -33.40 -8.45
C ILE A 388 20.14 -32.27 -8.54
N GLU A 389 19.66 -31.75 -7.42
CA GLU A 389 18.66 -30.68 -7.42
C GLU A 389 18.84 -29.80 -6.18
N GLU A 390 18.84 -28.48 -6.35
CA GLU A 390 18.97 -27.49 -5.26
C GLU A 390 18.28 -26.19 -5.62
N GLY A 391 17.76 -25.47 -4.61
CA GLY A 391 17.29 -24.09 -4.80
C GLY A 391 18.42 -23.06 -4.92
N PHE A 392 19.65 -23.40 -4.50
CA PHE A 392 20.81 -22.52 -4.61
C PHE A 392 22.14 -23.28 -4.60
N GLY A 393 22.71 -23.56 -3.42
CA GLY A 393 24.01 -24.22 -3.27
C GLY A 393 24.95 -23.56 -2.28
N LEU A 394 24.48 -23.24 -1.06
CA LEU A 394 25.31 -22.62 -0.01
C LEU A 394 26.64 -23.36 0.25
N PRO A 395 26.71 -24.72 0.31
CA PRO A 395 27.97 -25.42 0.55
C PRO A 395 29.06 -25.15 -0.50
N ILE A 396 28.68 -24.80 -1.74
CA ILE A 396 29.63 -24.41 -2.79
C ILE A 396 30.29 -23.08 -2.40
N LEU A 397 29.49 -22.06 -2.05
CA LEU A 397 30.02 -20.76 -1.62
C LEU A 397 30.80 -20.85 -0.31
N GLU A 398 30.39 -21.73 0.61
CA GLU A 398 31.13 -22.02 1.83
C GLU A 398 32.53 -22.55 1.51
N SER A 399 32.65 -23.50 0.58
CA SER A 399 33.96 -23.99 0.10
C SER A 399 34.85 -22.87 -0.44
N LEU A 400 34.27 -22.02 -1.30
CA LEU A 400 34.98 -20.88 -1.89
C LEU A 400 35.35 -19.80 -0.85
N TRP A 401 34.60 -19.67 0.25
CA TRP A 401 34.95 -18.80 1.37
C TRP A 401 36.27 -19.18 2.03
N TYR A 402 36.64 -20.47 1.99
CA TYR A 402 37.91 -21.00 2.46
C TYR A 402 38.99 -21.10 1.37
N ALA A 403 38.73 -20.54 0.18
CA ALA A 403 39.58 -20.66 -1.01
C ALA A 403 39.78 -22.12 -1.48
N LYS A 404 38.82 -23.01 -1.17
CA LYS A 404 38.83 -24.41 -1.60
C LYS A 404 38.05 -24.56 -2.90
N PRO A 405 38.63 -25.18 -3.93
CA PRO A 405 37.90 -25.50 -5.14
C PRO A 405 36.73 -26.45 -4.86
N CYS A 406 35.65 -26.34 -5.62
CA CYS A 406 34.49 -27.22 -5.49
C CYS A 406 34.16 -27.93 -6.81
N ILE A 407 33.98 -29.25 -6.79
CA ILE A 407 33.33 -29.98 -7.88
C ILE A 407 31.81 -29.93 -7.65
N CYS A 408 31.03 -29.49 -8.63
CA CYS A 408 29.57 -29.42 -8.52
C CYS A 408 28.85 -29.63 -9.87
N ALA A 409 27.51 -29.68 -9.84
CA ALA A 409 26.69 -29.84 -11.03
C ALA A 409 26.89 -28.70 -12.05
N ASN A 410 26.84 -29.04 -13.34
CA ASN A 410 26.81 -28.11 -14.48
C ASN A 410 25.39 -27.77 -14.95
N PHE A 411 24.36 -28.11 -14.16
CA PHE A 411 22.96 -27.73 -14.38
C PHE A 411 22.32 -27.19 -13.08
N GLY A 412 21.09 -26.65 -13.20
CA GLY A 412 20.30 -26.12 -12.09
C GLY A 412 20.91 -24.89 -11.41
N ALA A 413 20.47 -24.61 -10.18
CA ALA A 413 20.97 -23.47 -9.40
C ALA A 413 22.48 -23.52 -9.09
N MET A 414 23.07 -24.72 -9.09
CA MET A 414 24.49 -24.91 -8.82
C MET A 414 25.37 -24.31 -9.93
N THR A 415 24.91 -24.35 -11.18
CA THR A 415 25.60 -23.67 -12.30
C THR A 415 25.66 -22.17 -12.06
N GLU A 416 24.54 -21.56 -11.65
CA GLU A 416 24.45 -20.13 -11.33
C GLU A 416 25.48 -19.78 -10.23
N VAL A 417 25.56 -20.58 -9.17
CA VAL A 417 26.54 -20.38 -8.10
C VAL A 417 27.99 -20.55 -8.59
N ALA A 418 28.25 -21.49 -9.50
CA ALA A 418 29.58 -21.78 -10.02
C ALA A 418 30.10 -20.75 -11.04
N GLN A 419 29.24 -19.97 -11.69
CA GLN A 419 29.60 -19.01 -12.76
C GLN A 419 30.69 -17.99 -12.36
N GLY A 420 30.77 -17.62 -11.08
CA GLY A 420 31.82 -16.71 -10.59
C GLY A 420 33.22 -17.32 -10.47
N GLY A 421 33.41 -18.57 -10.90
CA GLY A 421 34.69 -19.28 -10.90
C GLY A 421 35.07 -19.90 -9.56
N GLY A 422 36.17 -20.67 -9.58
CA GLY A 422 36.66 -21.46 -8.43
C GLY A 422 36.05 -22.86 -8.30
N CYS A 423 35.13 -23.22 -9.21
CA CYS A 423 34.51 -24.54 -9.27
C CYS A 423 34.91 -25.30 -10.54
N LEU A 424 34.88 -26.63 -10.46
CA LEU A 424 34.91 -27.53 -11.61
C LEU A 424 33.50 -28.12 -11.79
N THR A 425 32.79 -27.73 -12.85
CA THR A 425 31.41 -28.16 -13.08
C THR A 425 31.35 -29.39 -13.99
N VAL A 426 30.59 -30.40 -13.59
CA VAL A 426 30.40 -31.65 -14.35
C VAL A 426 28.95 -32.14 -14.23
N ASP A 427 28.55 -33.09 -15.08
CA ASP A 427 27.28 -33.79 -14.85
C ASP A 427 27.46 -34.81 -13.71
N VAL A 428 26.97 -34.44 -12.54
CA VAL A 428 27.13 -35.22 -11.30
C VAL A 428 26.22 -36.45 -11.22
N ARG A 429 25.31 -36.64 -12.18
CA ARG A 429 24.46 -37.84 -12.26
C ARG A 429 25.24 -39.05 -12.75
N GLU A 430 26.33 -38.82 -13.48
CA GLU A 430 27.20 -39.85 -14.04
C GLU A 430 28.43 -40.08 -13.16
N THR A 431 28.64 -41.34 -12.75
CA THR A 431 29.76 -41.71 -11.88
C THR A 431 31.12 -41.43 -12.53
N ASP A 432 31.24 -41.70 -13.83
CA ASP A 432 32.48 -41.52 -14.59
C ASP A 432 32.92 -40.05 -14.65
N HIS A 433 31.97 -39.12 -14.82
CA HIS A 433 32.28 -37.69 -14.83
C HIS A 433 32.76 -37.19 -13.46
N LEU A 434 32.16 -37.69 -12.37
CA LEU A 434 32.66 -37.39 -11.01
C LEU A 434 34.05 -37.98 -10.78
N TYR A 435 34.30 -39.21 -11.24
CA TYR A 435 35.61 -39.84 -11.18
C TYR A 435 36.67 -39.03 -11.94
N ASP A 436 36.39 -38.64 -13.19
CA ASP A 436 37.30 -37.86 -14.02
C ASP A 436 37.63 -36.50 -13.40
N ALA A 437 36.62 -35.82 -12.83
CA ALA A 437 36.81 -34.55 -12.14
C ALA A 437 37.69 -34.70 -10.87
N ILE A 438 37.44 -35.72 -10.06
CA ILE A 438 38.25 -36.03 -8.87
C ILE A 438 39.68 -36.36 -9.28
N ASN A 439 39.86 -37.23 -10.29
CA ASN A 439 41.16 -37.65 -10.77
C ASN A 439 41.94 -36.46 -11.36
N LEU A 440 41.28 -35.55 -12.08
CA LEU A 440 41.87 -34.32 -12.61
C LEU A 440 42.45 -33.44 -11.49
N LEU A 441 41.66 -33.13 -10.46
CA LEU A 441 42.11 -32.26 -9.35
C LEU A 441 43.19 -32.92 -8.49
N ILE A 442 43.20 -34.25 -8.37
CA ILE A 442 44.23 -34.98 -7.63
C ILE A 442 45.55 -35.05 -8.40
N LYS A 443 45.51 -35.27 -9.73
CA LYS A 443 46.71 -35.48 -10.55
C LYS A 443 47.33 -34.19 -11.05
N GLN A 444 46.53 -33.18 -11.35
CA GLN A 444 46.99 -31.91 -11.90
C GLN A 444 46.96 -30.81 -10.83
N SER A 445 48.06 -30.69 -10.10
CA SER A 445 48.23 -29.67 -9.04
C SER A 445 48.01 -28.25 -9.54
N ASP A 446 48.35 -27.98 -10.80
CA ASP A 446 48.22 -26.64 -11.41
C ASP A 446 46.74 -26.25 -11.60
N VAL A 447 45.88 -27.20 -11.96
CA VAL A 447 44.43 -26.97 -12.08
C VAL A 447 43.81 -26.70 -10.71
N LEU A 448 44.17 -27.51 -9.70
CA LEU A 448 43.71 -27.32 -8.32
C LEU A 448 44.17 -25.96 -7.76
N GLN A 449 45.42 -25.58 -7.97
CA GLN A 449 45.96 -24.28 -7.54
C GLN A 449 45.31 -23.12 -8.29
N SER A 450 45.10 -23.24 -9.60
CA SER A 450 44.42 -22.23 -10.41
C SER A 450 42.99 -21.98 -9.93
N LEU A 451 42.20 -23.03 -9.71
CA LEU A 451 40.85 -22.90 -9.16
C LEU A 451 40.86 -22.30 -7.75
N SER A 452 41.84 -22.64 -6.92
CA SER A 452 41.97 -22.07 -5.57
C SER A 452 42.32 -20.58 -5.63
N HIS A 453 43.18 -20.17 -6.56
CA HIS A 453 43.49 -18.77 -6.81
C HIS A 453 42.25 -17.97 -7.23
N ILE A 454 41.45 -18.54 -8.14
CA ILE A 454 40.17 -17.92 -8.54
C ILE A 454 39.21 -17.85 -7.34
N ALA A 455 39.08 -18.92 -6.54
CA ALA A 455 38.23 -18.94 -5.34
C ALA A 455 38.66 -17.88 -4.30
N ALA A 456 39.96 -17.74 -4.07
CA ALA A 456 40.54 -16.74 -3.17
C ALA A 456 40.27 -15.29 -3.63
N GLY A 457 40.35 -15.04 -4.95
CA GLY A 457 40.16 -13.72 -5.55
C GLY A 457 38.72 -13.34 -5.88
N ARG A 458 37.78 -14.29 -5.91
CA ARG A 458 36.36 -14.05 -6.23
C ARG A 458 35.74 -13.02 -5.27
N SER A 459 34.73 -12.24 -5.65
CA SER A 459 33.94 -11.49 -4.66
C SER A 459 32.78 -12.35 -4.17
N ILE A 460 32.54 -12.41 -2.85
CA ILE A 460 31.42 -13.17 -2.26
C ILE A 460 30.62 -12.20 -1.39
N THR A 461 29.31 -12.15 -1.64
CA THR A 461 28.37 -11.27 -0.92
C THR A 461 28.22 -11.68 0.54
N THR A 462 28.01 -10.68 1.39
CA THR A 462 27.84 -10.83 2.84
C THR A 462 26.37 -10.75 3.24
N TRP A 463 26.04 -11.18 4.45
CA TRP A 463 24.70 -11.02 5.01
C TRP A 463 24.32 -9.55 5.22
N ASP A 464 25.29 -8.68 5.49
CA ASP A 464 25.06 -7.23 5.60
C ASP A 464 24.77 -6.63 4.20
N THR A 465 25.47 -7.06 3.14
CA THR A 465 25.12 -6.67 1.75
C THR A 465 23.74 -7.18 1.37
N TYR A 466 23.44 -8.45 1.62
CA TYR A 466 22.13 -9.05 1.33
C TYR A 466 20.99 -8.33 2.07
N ALA A 467 21.20 -7.97 3.34
CA ALA A 467 20.22 -7.21 4.11
C ALA A 467 20.04 -5.78 3.57
N ASN A 468 21.10 -5.12 3.13
CA ASN A 468 20.99 -3.81 2.46
C ASN A 468 20.20 -3.91 1.15
N ASP A 469 20.49 -4.88 0.29
CA ASP A 469 19.77 -5.08 -0.97
C ASP A 469 18.28 -5.37 -0.69
N PHE A 470 18.00 -6.15 0.36
CA PHE A 470 16.65 -6.42 0.83
C PHE A 470 15.94 -5.14 1.28
N ILE A 471 16.59 -4.31 2.10
CA ILE A 471 16.05 -3.02 2.56
C ILE A 471 15.81 -2.10 1.36
N ASP A 472 16.79 -1.94 0.49
CA ASP A 472 16.70 -1.08 -0.70
C ASP A 472 15.54 -1.53 -1.62
N LEU A 473 15.28 -2.84 -1.74
CA LEU A 473 14.11 -3.36 -2.44
C LEU A 473 12.79 -3.01 -1.74
N LEU A 474 12.70 -3.14 -0.42
CA LEU A 474 11.52 -2.71 0.34
C LEU A 474 11.29 -1.19 0.26
N ASP A 475 12.36 -0.40 0.23
CA ASP A 475 12.35 1.06 0.06
C ASP A 475 11.77 1.46 -1.29
N GLN A 476 12.21 0.80 -2.36
CA GLN A 476 11.67 1.01 -3.70
C GLN A 476 10.17 0.73 -3.75
N GLU A 477 9.72 -0.35 -3.10
CA GLU A 477 8.29 -0.71 -3.01
C GLU A 477 7.49 0.23 -2.10
N ASN A 478 8.14 0.86 -1.13
CA ASN A 478 7.55 1.86 -0.26
C ASN A 478 7.52 3.26 -0.87
N ASN A 479 8.30 3.52 -1.92
CA ASN A 479 8.23 4.76 -2.66
C ASN A 479 6.89 4.82 -3.42
N LEU A 480 5.88 5.41 -2.79
CA LEU A 480 4.54 5.64 -3.37
C LEU A 480 4.61 6.26 -4.76
N TYR A 481 5.63 7.09 -5.01
CA TYR A 481 5.81 7.83 -6.25
C TYR A 481 6.45 7.04 -7.39
N SER A 482 6.98 5.84 -7.12
CA SER A 482 7.52 4.97 -8.19
C SER A 482 6.46 4.53 -9.21
N LYS A 483 5.17 4.61 -8.81
CA LYS A 483 4.01 4.32 -9.65
C LYS A 483 3.53 5.51 -10.47
N LEU A 484 4.06 6.71 -10.23
CA LEU A 484 3.77 7.88 -11.06
C LEU A 484 4.72 7.89 -12.24
N GLY A 485 4.15 8.07 -13.43
CA GLY A 485 4.90 8.42 -14.62
C GLY A 485 5.45 9.85 -14.55
N THR A 486 5.79 10.36 -15.71
CA THR A 486 6.21 11.74 -15.94
C THR A 486 5.04 12.71 -15.73
N ILE A 487 5.32 13.83 -15.08
CA ILE A 487 4.38 14.94 -14.94
C ILE A 487 4.72 16.01 -15.97
N TYR A 488 3.87 16.16 -16.98
CA TYR A 488 3.86 17.31 -17.87
C TYR A 488 3.30 18.51 -17.08
N TYR A 489 4.18 19.43 -16.73
CA TYR A 489 3.93 20.48 -15.75
C TYR A 489 3.76 21.83 -16.44
N TRP A 490 2.55 22.38 -16.37
CA TRP A 490 2.17 23.59 -17.10
C TRP A 490 2.77 24.86 -16.49
N ILE A 491 3.41 25.68 -17.34
CA ILE A 491 4.10 26.92 -16.92
C ILE A 491 3.83 28.13 -17.85
N ASN A 492 2.76 28.06 -18.65
CA ASN A 492 2.53 28.93 -19.80
C ASN A 492 2.62 30.44 -19.46
N ASP A 493 1.89 30.89 -18.46
CA ASP A 493 1.83 32.31 -18.13
C ASP A 493 2.94 32.68 -17.13
N THR A 494 3.33 31.77 -16.22
CA THR A 494 4.36 32.05 -15.21
C THR A 494 5.74 32.28 -15.84
N CYS A 495 6.05 31.68 -16.98
CA CYS A 495 7.35 31.85 -17.64
C CYS A 495 7.49 33.17 -18.43
N THR A 496 6.40 33.89 -18.68
CA THR A 496 6.41 35.14 -19.47
C THR A 496 5.90 36.36 -18.70
N TYR A 497 5.15 36.17 -17.60
CA TYR A 497 4.59 37.29 -16.85
C TYR A 497 5.68 38.09 -16.11
N PRO A 498 5.70 39.43 -16.21
CA PRO A 498 6.78 40.26 -15.68
C PRO A 498 6.71 40.51 -14.17
N ASN A 499 5.55 40.24 -13.53
CA ASN A 499 5.36 40.42 -12.09
C ASN A 499 5.16 39.06 -11.40
N ASN A 500 5.24 39.04 -10.07
CA ASN A 500 5.10 37.82 -9.29
C ASN A 500 3.82 37.84 -8.43
N THR A 501 2.78 37.12 -8.83
CA THR A 501 1.55 36.95 -8.07
C THR A 501 1.61 35.71 -7.15
N GLY A 502 0.64 35.59 -6.25
CA GLY A 502 0.49 34.41 -5.38
C GLY A 502 0.33 33.10 -6.17
N ILE A 503 -0.42 33.10 -7.29
CA ILE A 503 -0.60 31.90 -8.14
C ILE A 503 0.74 31.49 -8.74
N GLN A 504 1.49 32.44 -9.32
CA GLN A 504 2.80 32.17 -9.91
C GLN A 504 3.82 31.66 -8.87
N ARG A 505 3.72 32.10 -7.60
CA ARG A 505 4.47 31.50 -6.49
C ARG A 505 4.12 30.02 -6.30
N VAL A 506 2.84 29.66 -6.31
CA VAL A 506 2.41 28.24 -6.22
C VAL A 506 3.02 27.42 -7.35
N VAL A 507 2.93 27.89 -8.60
CA VAL A 507 3.47 27.19 -9.78
C VAL A 507 4.95 26.86 -9.61
N ARG A 508 5.76 27.83 -9.19
CA ARG A 508 7.22 27.63 -9.06
C ARG A 508 7.59 26.79 -7.84
N GLN A 509 6.97 27.06 -6.69
CA GLN A 509 7.32 26.37 -5.45
C GLN A 509 6.81 24.92 -5.43
N LEU A 510 5.67 24.64 -6.04
CA LEU A 510 5.18 23.28 -6.24
C LEU A 510 6.09 22.51 -7.19
N ALA A 511 6.46 23.08 -8.36
CA ALA A 511 7.39 22.43 -9.30
C ALA A 511 8.70 22.04 -8.62
N ARG A 512 9.32 23.01 -7.93
CA ARG A 512 10.57 22.80 -7.18
C ARG A 512 10.43 21.69 -6.15
N SER A 513 9.33 21.69 -5.40
CA SER A 513 9.12 20.71 -4.33
C SER A 513 8.79 19.33 -4.87
N LEU A 514 8.12 19.21 -6.01
CA LEU A 514 7.88 17.93 -6.70
C LEU A 514 9.20 17.33 -7.21
N ILE A 515 10.10 18.15 -7.77
CA ILE A 515 11.45 17.71 -8.18
C ILE A 515 12.28 17.31 -6.96
N GLU A 516 12.25 18.09 -5.87
CA GLU A 516 12.98 17.80 -4.62
C GLU A 516 12.53 16.49 -3.94
N ILE A 517 11.32 15.98 -4.22
CA ILE A 517 10.84 14.68 -3.73
C ILE A 517 11.09 13.53 -4.73
N GLY A 518 11.75 13.81 -5.86
CA GLY A 518 12.21 12.82 -6.84
C GLY A 518 11.24 12.54 -7.99
N LEU A 519 10.24 13.40 -8.23
CA LEU A 519 9.33 13.23 -9.38
C LEU A 519 9.93 13.77 -10.67
N LYS A 520 9.60 13.12 -11.78
CA LYS A 520 10.00 13.53 -13.13
C LYS A 520 9.04 14.58 -13.66
N LEU A 521 9.51 15.82 -13.84
CA LEU A 521 8.70 16.93 -14.34
C LEU A 521 9.25 17.43 -15.68
N ILE A 522 8.40 17.43 -16.71
CA ILE A 522 8.68 18.08 -18.01
C ILE A 522 7.90 19.40 -18.03
N PRO A 523 8.56 20.56 -18.17
CA PRO A 523 7.86 21.83 -18.25
C PRO A 523 7.19 21.97 -19.62
N VAL A 524 5.93 22.41 -19.65
CA VAL A 524 5.15 22.52 -20.90
C VAL A 524 4.42 23.85 -21.03
N LYS A 525 4.25 24.27 -22.28
CA LYS A 525 3.43 25.40 -22.73
C LYS A 525 2.39 24.92 -23.74
N TRP A 526 1.39 25.75 -24.01
CA TRP A 526 0.27 25.38 -24.90
C TRP A 526 0.15 26.28 -26.10
N ASN A 527 0.06 25.68 -27.28
CA ASN A 527 -0.17 26.40 -28.52
C ASN A 527 -1.68 26.42 -28.82
N TYR A 528 -2.26 27.63 -28.78
CA TYR A 528 -3.70 27.84 -28.98
C TYR A 528 -4.17 27.63 -30.42
N GLU A 529 -3.28 27.74 -31.40
CA GLU A 529 -3.63 27.53 -32.82
C GLU A 529 -3.64 26.04 -33.17
N THR A 530 -2.66 25.28 -32.67
CA THR A 530 -2.51 23.86 -32.98
C THR A 530 -3.17 22.93 -31.95
N ASN A 531 -3.54 23.44 -30.77
CA ASN A 531 -3.99 22.66 -29.62
C ASN A 531 -2.98 21.55 -29.21
N GLN A 532 -1.71 21.91 -29.14
CA GLN A 532 -0.62 21.00 -28.77
C GLN A 532 0.27 21.57 -27.67
N LEU A 533 0.86 20.67 -26.88
CA LEU A 533 1.93 21.02 -25.95
C LEU A 533 3.25 21.23 -26.69
N TYR A 534 4.05 22.18 -26.22
CA TYR A 534 5.41 22.43 -26.70
C TYR A 534 6.35 22.81 -25.54
N PRO A 535 7.67 22.60 -25.69
CA PRO A 535 8.62 22.93 -24.62
C PRO A 535 8.86 24.45 -24.52
N PRO A 536 9.14 24.97 -23.32
CA PRO A 536 9.60 26.36 -23.13
C PRO A 536 11.01 26.57 -23.70
N SER A 537 11.39 27.83 -23.93
CA SER A 537 12.78 28.17 -24.20
C SER A 537 13.63 28.15 -22.93
N GLU A 538 14.95 28.08 -23.09
CA GLU A 538 15.88 28.12 -21.96
C GLU A 538 15.80 29.47 -21.19
N ASP A 539 15.66 30.60 -21.90
CA ASP A 539 15.46 31.93 -21.31
C ASP A 539 14.19 32.00 -20.43
N GLU A 540 13.12 31.33 -20.86
CA GLU A 540 11.85 31.22 -20.11
C GLU A 540 12.04 30.42 -18.82
N LEU A 541 12.83 29.33 -18.85
CA LEU A 541 13.18 28.57 -17.65
C LEU A 541 14.10 29.38 -16.71
N GLN A 542 15.03 30.17 -17.26
CA GLN A 542 15.83 31.10 -16.46
C GLN A 542 14.98 32.19 -15.81
N HIS A 543 13.95 32.70 -16.49
CA HIS A 543 13.00 33.63 -15.88
C HIS A 543 12.30 33.01 -14.67
N LEU A 544 11.84 31.76 -14.76
CA LEU A 544 11.26 31.04 -13.62
C LEU A 544 12.25 30.89 -12.45
N ALA A 545 13.49 30.51 -12.74
CA ALA A 545 14.53 30.30 -11.74
C ALA A 545 14.86 31.57 -10.93
N ARG A 546 14.82 32.75 -11.57
CA ARG A 546 15.06 34.06 -10.90
C ARG A 546 14.11 34.32 -9.73
N TRP A 547 12.91 33.73 -9.74
CA TRP A 547 11.89 33.92 -8.71
C TRP A 547 11.73 32.69 -7.80
N ASN A 548 12.84 32.05 -7.43
CA ASN A 548 12.93 30.87 -6.56
C ASN A 548 12.28 29.60 -7.13
N GLY A 549 12.05 29.53 -8.44
CA GLY A 549 11.66 28.30 -9.15
C GLY A 549 12.82 27.34 -9.39
N PRO A 550 12.57 26.19 -10.03
CA PRO A 550 13.62 25.24 -10.41
C PRO A 550 14.61 25.86 -11.41
N ALA A 551 15.87 25.47 -11.33
CA ALA A 551 16.85 25.83 -12.35
C ALA A 551 16.55 25.08 -13.66
N PRO A 552 16.97 25.60 -14.84
CA PRO A 552 16.79 24.91 -16.11
C PRO A 552 17.29 23.45 -16.09
N SER A 553 18.40 23.19 -15.38
CA SER A 553 19.00 21.85 -15.23
C SER A 553 18.20 20.90 -14.36
N ASP A 554 17.26 21.39 -13.55
CA ASP A 554 16.46 20.56 -12.64
C ASP A 554 15.28 19.89 -13.35
N TRP A 555 14.88 20.41 -14.51
CA TRP A 555 13.77 19.89 -15.31
C TRP A 555 14.19 18.66 -16.12
N CYS A 556 13.24 17.74 -16.34
CA CYS A 556 13.44 16.64 -17.28
C CYS A 556 13.47 17.16 -18.73
N PRO A 557 14.26 16.52 -19.61
CA PRO A 557 14.29 16.87 -21.02
C PRO A 557 12.91 16.65 -21.66
N TRP A 558 12.63 17.43 -22.70
CA TRP A 558 11.39 17.29 -23.48
C TRP A 558 11.23 15.86 -24.00
N THR A 559 10.05 15.30 -23.79
CA THR A 559 9.61 14.02 -24.35
C THR A 559 8.26 14.26 -25.02
N ASP A 560 8.12 13.78 -26.26
CA ASP A 560 6.90 13.99 -27.03
C ASP A 560 5.68 13.38 -26.31
N PRO A 561 4.61 14.16 -26.07
CA PRO A 561 3.40 13.67 -25.41
C PRO A 561 2.74 12.46 -26.08
N SER A 562 2.99 12.21 -27.37
CA SER A 562 2.53 11.01 -28.09
C SER A 562 3.06 9.68 -27.52
N GLN A 563 4.12 9.75 -26.71
CA GLN A 563 4.72 8.59 -26.03
C GLN A 563 4.20 8.40 -24.60
N ALA A 564 3.26 9.24 -24.15
CA ALA A 564 2.69 9.15 -22.82
C ALA A 564 1.88 7.87 -22.61
N SER A 565 1.73 7.51 -21.34
CA SER A 565 1.01 6.35 -20.83
C SER A 565 -0.05 6.76 -19.82
N LEU A 566 -0.89 5.81 -19.40
CA LEU A 566 -1.87 5.98 -18.32
C LEU A 566 -1.26 6.35 -16.95
N GLN A 567 0.06 6.22 -16.79
CA GLN A 567 0.78 6.59 -15.56
C GLN A 567 1.23 8.06 -15.57
N ASP A 568 1.28 8.69 -16.74
CA ASP A 568 1.71 10.07 -16.92
C ASP A 568 0.56 11.05 -16.64
N TRP A 569 0.92 12.23 -16.14
CA TRP A 569 -0.05 13.27 -15.75
C TRP A 569 0.26 14.60 -16.42
N LEU A 570 -0.78 15.28 -16.88
CA LEU A 570 -0.77 16.70 -17.17
C LEU A 570 -1.26 17.46 -15.93
N LEU A 571 -0.39 18.25 -15.29
CA LEU A 571 -0.71 19.04 -14.12
C LEU A 571 -0.75 20.54 -14.47
N VAL A 572 -1.90 21.16 -14.27
CA VAL A 572 -2.14 22.60 -14.50
C VAL A 572 -2.23 23.33 -13.15
N PRO A 573 -1.13 23.95 -12.67
CA PRO A 573 -1.11 24.75 -11.45
C PRO A 573 -1.52 26.22 -11.67
N GLU A 574 -1.84 26.63 -12.90
CA GLU A 574 -2.11 28.02 -13.29
C GLU A 574 -3.61 28.30 -13.47
N LEU A 575 -3.95 29.59 -13.43
CA LEU A 575 -5.22 30.13 -13.90
C LEU A 575 -5.02 30.62 -15.33
N LEU A 576 -5.75 30.04 -16.28
CA LEU A 576 -5.64 30.38 -17.70
C LEU A 576 -6.50 31.62 -17.98
N TYR A 577 -5.87 32.77 -18.25
CA TYR A 577 -6.55 34.00 -18.65
C TYR A 577 -6.35 34.26 -20.14
N GLY A 578 -7.40 34.16 -20.96
CA GLY A 578 -7.31 34.55 -22.38
C GLY A 578 -8.59 34.31 -23.20
N PRO A 579 -8.94 35.20 -24.15
CA PRO A 579 -9.89 34.91 -25.23
C PRO A 579 -9.20 34.23 -26.44
N PRO A 580 -9.96 33.45 -27.24
CA PRO A 580 -11.35 33.04 -27.03
C PRO A 580 -11.39 31.72 -26.22
N GLY A 581 -12.20 31.61 -25.16
CA GLY A 581 -12.33 30.36 -24.38
C GLY A 581 -12.94 29.19 -25.21
N PRO A 582 -13.22 27.97 -24.68
CA PRO A 582 -12.77 27.30 -23.46
C PRO A 582 -11.55 26.37 -23.73
N HIS A 583 -10.47 26.45 -22.93
CA HIS A 583 -9.24 25.67 -23.16
C HIS A 583 -9.27 24.29 -22.51
N GLY A 584 -10.02 24.10 -21.43
CA GLY A 584 -10.05 22.85 -20.67
C GLY A 584 -10.52 21.67 -21.51
N LYS A 585 -11.49 21.87 -22.41
CA LYS A 585 -11.96 20.82 -23.33
C LYS A 585 -10.92 20.43 -24.37
N SER A 586 -10.18 21.40 -24.94
CA SER A 586 -9.12 21.09 -25.91
C SER A 586 -7.90 20.46 -25.23
N ILE A 587 -7.53 20.94 -24.04
CA ILE A 587 -6.49 20.33 -23.19
C ILE A 587 -6.86 18.88 -22.85
N LYS A 588 -8.12 18.64 -22.45
CA LYS A 588 -8.59 17.30 -22.11
C LYS A 588 -8.61 16.38 -23.32
N SER A 589 -9.11 16.87 -24.46
CA SER A 589 -9.14 16.13 -25.72
C SER A 589 -7.73 15.75 -26.20
N PHE A 590 -6.76 16.66 -26.06
CA PHE A 590 -5.36 16.38 -26.34
C PHE A 590 -4.83 15.25 -25.46
N ALA A 591 -5.04 15.35 -24.14
CA ALA A 591 -4.61 14.34 -23.17
C ALA A 591 -5.20 12.96 -23.45
N SER A 592 -6.48 12.88 -23.87
CA SER A 592 -7.15 11.60 -24.17
C SER A 592 -6.70 10.99 -25.51
N THR A 593 -6.36 11.79 -26.52
CA THR A 593 -6.13 11.31 -27.90
C THR A 593 -4.68 10.85 -28.16
N HIS A 594 -3.70 11.34 -27.39
CA HIS A 594 -2.26 11.15 -27.69
C HIS A 594 -1.50 10.24 -26.70
N GLY A 595 -2.16 9.32 -25.98
CA GLY A 595 -1.43 8.39 -25.08
C GLY A 595 -2.08 8.14 -23.72
N LEU A 596 -3.37 8.45 -23.57
CA LEU A 596 -4.15 8.17 -22.36
C LEU A 596 -3.64 8.89 -21.09
N MET A 597 -2.94 10.03 -21.20
CA MET A 597 -2.46 10.77 -20.02
C MET A 597 -3.63 11.40 -19.24
N ARG A 598 -3.52 11.45 -17.92
CA ARG A 598 -4.56 12.00 -17.03
C ARG A 598 -4.38 13.48 -16.75
N GLY A 599 -5.47 14.21 -16.55
CA GLY A 599 -5.45 15.65 -16.27
C GLY A 599 -5.70 15.96 -14.80
N ALA A 600 -4.86 16.82 -14.22
CA ALA A 600 -5.06 17.41 -12.91
C ALA A 600 -4.97 18.95 -12.97
N TRP A 601 -5.83 19.65 -12.22
CA TRP A 601 -5.84 21.12 -12.19
C TRP A 601 -5.97 21.66 -10.77
N ILE A 602 -5.20 22.68 -10.41
CA ILE A 602 -5.37 23.42 -9.14
C ILE A 602 -6.48 24.45 -9.26
N PHE A 603 -7.51 24.33 -8.44
CA PHE A 603 -8.60 25.29 -8.31
C PHE A 603 -8.35 26.28 -7.16
N TYR A 604 -8.26 27.56 -7.50
CA TYR A 604 -7.99 28.61 -6.53
C TYR A 604 -9.25 29.10 -5.82
N ASP A 605 -10.21 29.66 -6.55
CA ASP A 605 -11.42 30.23 -5.96
C ASP A 605 -12.57 30.42 -6.96
N ALA A 606 -13.77 30.67 -6.42
CA ALA A 606 -14.98 31.00 -7.17
C ALA A 606 -15.31 32.51 -7.12
N ILE A 607 -14.36 33.37 -6.74
CA ILE A 607 -14.62 34.77 -6.37
C ILE A 607 -15.23 35.59 -7.51
N PRO A 608 -14.68 35.60 -8.74
CA PRO A 608 -15.26 36.39 -9.82
C PRO A 608 -16.72 36.03 -10.12
N TRP A 609 -17.08 34.75 -9.95
CA TRP A 609 -18.46 34.29 -10.12
C TRP A 609 -19.36 34.68 -8.95
N LYS A 610 -18.93 34.45 -7.70
CA LYS A 610 -19.71 34.81 -6.49
C LYS A 610 -19.96 36.31 -6.39
N MET A 611 -18.95 37.12 -6.73
CA MET A 611 -18.97 38.58 -6.64
C MET A 611 -19.22 39.24 -8.01
N HIS A 612 -20.14 38.68 -8.81
CA HIS A 612 -20.50 39.17 -10.14
C HIS A 612 -20.93 40.64 -10.20
N THR A 613 -21.26 41.27 -9.07
CA THR A 613 -21.55 42.72 -8.98
C THR A 613 -20.30 43.59 -8.97
N ILE A 614 -19.12 43.02 -8.69
CA ILE A 614 -17.81 43.71 -8.63
C ILE A 614 -17.00 43.51 -9.91
N TYR A 615 -17.13 42.35 -10.55
CA TYR A 615 -16.41 41.99 -11.76
C TYR A 615 -17.23 42.29 -13.02
N SER A 616 -16.58 42.42 -14.18
CA SER A 616 -17.31 42.63 -15.44
C SER A 616 -18.13 41.38 -15.80
N PRO A 617 -19.22 41.52 -16.58
CA PRO A 617 -19.99 40.38 -17.06
C PRO A 617 -19.13 39.38 -17.85
N GLU A 618 -18.17 39.86 -18.64
CA GLU A 618 -17.27 39.02 -19.42
C GLU A 618 -16.32 38.21 -18.53
N ALA A 619 -15.74 38.85 -17.50
CA ALA A 619 -14.88 38.17 -16.53
C ALA A 619 -15.66 37.14 -15.70
N THR A 620 -16.89 37.47 -15.32
CA THR A 620 -17.80 36.57 -14.61
C THR A 620 -18.15 35.35 -15.46
N LEU A 621 -18.48 35.56 -16.74
CA LEU A 621 -18.79 34.50 -17.69
C LEU A 621 -17.57 33.62 -17.98
N ALA A 622 -16.39 34.21 -18.18
CA ALA A 622 -15.15 33.47 -18.39
C ALA A 622 -14.81 32.59 -17.18
N HIS A 623 -14.93 33.12 -15.96
CA HIS A 623 -14.69 32.35 -14.74
C HIS A 623 -15.71 31.22 -14.54
N ARG A 624 -16.98 31.48 -14.90
CA ARG A 624 -18.02 30.44 -14.93
C ARG A 624 -17.63 29.31 -15.88
N ASN A 625 -17.25 29.63 -17.11
CA ASN A 625 -16.86 28.63 -18.11
C ASN A 625 -15.65 27.82 -17.64
N TYR A 626 -14.63 28.47 -17.07
CA TYR A 626 -13.49 27.82 -16.43
C TYR A 626 -13.93 26.81 -15.36
N MET A 627 -14.82 27.18 -14.44
CA MET A 627 -15.32 26.26 -13.42
C MET A 627 -16.14 25.10 -14.01
N GLU A 628 -16.87 25.32 -15.10
CA GLU A 628 -17.57 24.25 -15.83
C GLU A 628 -16.57 23.29 -16.50
N GLU A 629 -15.47 23.79 -17.06
CA GLU A 629 -14.41 22.99 -17.70
C GLU A 629 -13.60 22.13 -16.72
N LEU A 630 -13.43 22.57 -15.47
CA LEU A 630 -12.80 21.76 -14.42
C LEU A 630 -13.52 20.42 -14.20
N ASN A 631 -14.81 20.33 -14.58
CA ASN A 631 -15.58 19.10 -14.52
C ASN A 631 -15.08 18.02 -15.49
N GLU A 632 -14.23 18.33 -16.46
CA GLU A 632 -13.68 17.37 -17.44
C GLU A 632 -12.40 16.67 -16.94
N PHE A 633 -11.80 17.14 -15.84
CA PHE A 633 -10.51 16.66 -15.35
C PHE A 633 -10.68 15.51 -14.35
N GLU A 634 -9.75 14.54 -14.39
CA GLU A 634 -9.69 13.40 -13.45
C GLU A 634 -9.50 13.88 -12.01
N ARG A 635 -8.74 14.95 -11.81
CA ARG A 635 -8.45 15.53 -10.50
C ARG A 635 -8.50 17.05 -10.53
N VAL A 636 -9.09 17.61 -9.48
CA VAL A 636 -9.06 19.04 -9.21
C VAL A 636 -8.62 19.26 -7.76
N PHE A 637 -7.55 20.03 -7.57
CA PHE A 637 -6.99 20.34 -6.25
C PHE A 637 -7.47 21.71 -5.80
N ALA A 638 -8.46 21.74 -4.93
CA ALA A 638 -8.89 22.96 -4.28
C ALA A 638 -7.88 23.38 -3.20
N ILE A 639 -7.49 24.66 -3.20
CA ILE A 639 -6.47 25.20 -2.29
C ILE A 639 -6.93 25.36 -0.83
N SER A 640 -8.22 25.19 -0.56
CA SER A 640 -8.86 25.28 0.76
C SER A 640 -10.16 24.44 0.78
N GLU A 641 -10.68 24.12 1.96
CA GLU A 641 -11.97 23.41 2.04
C GLU A 641 -13.12 24.32 1.58
N HIS A 642 -13.01 25.62 1.85
CA HIS A 642 -13.91 26.64 1.33
C HIS A 642 -13.95 26.67 -0.20
N SER A 643 -12.80 26.70 -0.87
CA SER A 643 -12.72 26.63 -2.33
C SER A 643 -13.28 25.31 -2.86
N ARG A 644 -13.02 24.18 -2.17
CA ARG A 644 -13.60 22.88 -2.55
C ARG A 644 -15.12 22.93 -2.48
N SER A 645 -15.65 23.46 -1.38
CA SER A 645 -17.07 23.63 -1.15
C SER A 645 -17.70 24.50 -2.24
N ASP A 646 -17.12 25.65 -2.56
CA ASP A 646 -17.63 26.55 -3.60
C ASP A 646 -17.73 25.86 -4.97
N LEU A 647 -16.66 25.21 -5.43
CA LEU A 647 -16.67 24.51 -6.72
C LEU A 647 -17.66 23.35 -6.73
N ARG A 648 -17.70 22.58 -5.63
CA ARG A 648 -18.66 21.48 -5.48
C ARG A 648 -20.10 21.99 -5.55
N HIS A 649 -20.44 23.06 -4.84
CA HIS A 649 -21.79 23.64 -4.86
C HIS A 649 -22.14 24.17 -6.25
N PHE A 650 -21.22 24.86 -6.91
CA PHE A 650 -21.40 25.35 -8.28
C PHE A 650 -21.71 24.19 -9.24
N LEU A 651 -20.86 23.15 -9.23
CA LEU A 651 -21.02 22.00 -10.12
C LEU A 651 -22.26 21.20 -9.76
N ALA A 652 -22.56 21.00 -8.48
CA ALA A 652 -23.76 20.30 -7.99
C ALA A 652 -25.05 21.01 -8.43
N ALA A 653 -25.09 22.35 -8.43
CA ALA A 653 -26.22 23.15 -8.89
C ALA A 653 -26.34 23.27 -10.42
N SER A 654 -25.38 22.76 -11.19
CA SER A 654 -25.49 22.70 -12.65
C SER A 654 -26.29 21.46 -13.10
N ARG A 655 -26.88 21.49 -14.31
CA ARG A 655 -27.49 20.31 -14.96
C ARG A 655 -26.47 19.41 -15.69
N MET A 656 -25.18 19.69 -15.56
CA MET A 656 -24.12 18.95 -16.24
C MET A 656 -23.97 17.55 -15.64
N ARG A 657 -23.47 16.61 -16.44
CA ARG A 657 -23.01 15.31 -15.95
C ARG A 657 -21.76 15.52 -15.10
N THR A 658 -21.79 15.13 -13.83
CA THR A 658 -20.68 15.36 -12.88
C THR A 658 -20.31 14.03 -12.20
N PRO A 659 -19.68 13.08 -12.91
CA PRO A 659 -19.35 11.78 -12.33
C PRO A 659 -18.37 11.99 -11.18
N TYR A 660 -18.54 11.28 -10.07
CA TYR A 660 -17.55 11.27 -8.97
C TYR A 660 -17.09 12.61 -8.41
N LEU A 661 -17.99 13.58 -8.35
CA LEU A 661 -17.65 14.95 -7.98
C LEU A 661 -16.82 15.03 -6.68
N ASP A 662 -17.23 14.30 -5.64
CA ASP A 662 -16.56 14.32 -4.33
C ASP A 662 -15.19 13.60 -4.31
N ASP A 663 -14.96 12.63 -5.20
CA ASP A 663 -13.67 11.94 -5.35
C ASP A 663 -12.68 12.74 -6.19
N ARG A 664 -13.17 13.44 -7.22
CA ARG A 664 -12.32 14.19 -8.16
C ARG A 664 -11.84 15.52 -7.57
N ILE A 665 -12.68 16.22 -6.82
CA ILE A 665 -12.31 17.49 -6.21
C ILE A 665 -11.77 17.22 -4.81
N ARG A 666 -10.46 17.36 -4.65
CA ARG A 666 -9.73 17.11 -3.39
C ARG A 666 -9.18 18.41 -2.83
N THR A 667 -9.24 18.55 -1.52
CA THR A 667 -8.60 19.68 -0.83
C THR A 667 -7.12 19.40 -0.66
N CYS A 668 -6.27 20.23 -1.24
CA CYS A 668 -4.84 20.31 -0.92
C CYS A 668 -4.60 21.72 -0.39
N VAL A 669 -4.64 21.86 0.94
CA VAL A 669 -4.48 23.16 1.61
C VAL A 669 -3.12 23.75 1.25
N LEU A 670 -3.08 24.98 0.73
CA LEU A 670 -1.80 25.61 0.37
C LEU A 670 -0.84 25.71 1.57
N PRO A 671 0.48 25.60 1.34
CA PRO A 671 1.46 25.70 2.40
C PRO A 671 1.57 27.13 2.92
N GLY A 672 1.88 27.27 4.21
CA GLY A 672 2.16 28.56 4.85
C GLY A 672 3.65 28.87 4.96
N GLU A 673 4.47 28.18 4.17
CA GLU A 673 5.91 28.39 4.10
C GLU A 673 6.27 29.42 3.04
N PHE A 674 7.08 30.41 3.42
CA PHE A 674 7.60 31.44 2.54
C PHE A 674 9.10 31.23 2.37
N ARG A 675 9.51 30.42 1.38
CA ARG A 675 10.94 30.05 1.16
C ARG A 675 11.81 31.25 0.82
N GLU A 676 11.20 32.37 0.43
CA GLU A 676 11.87 33.63 0.14
C GLU A 676 12.37 34.36 1.40
N SER A 677 11.87 34.03 2.59
CA SER A 677 12.23 34.70 3.84
C SER A 677 12.37 33.75 5.03
N SER A 678 13.29 34.07 5.94
CA SER A 678 13.43 33.30 7.18
C SER A 678 12.26 33.55 8.11
N ARG A 679 11.71 32.49 8.70
CA ARG A 679 10.63 32.59 9.68
C ARG A 679 11.10 33.32 10.94
N ILE A 680 10.28 34.25 11.42
CA ILE A 680 10.52 34.92 12.69
C ILE A 680 9.94 34.10 13.83
N THR A 681 10.81 33.75 14.78
CA THR A 681 10.51 32.87 15.93
C THR A 681 10.65 33.59 17.28
N HIS A 682 10.88 34.90 17.25
CA HIS A 682 10.92 35.74 18.43
C HIS A 682 9.86 36.83 18.30
N ILE A 683 9.38 37.30 19.44
CA ILE A 683 8.38 38.37 19.50
C ILE A 683 9.12 39.70 19.55
N LYS A 684 8.62 40.69 18.81
CA LYS A 684 9.13 42.05 18.89
C LYS A 684 9.01 42.58 20.32
N SER A 685 10.12 43.06 20.88
CA SER A 685 10.12 43.77 22.16
C SER A 685 9.30 45.05 22.02
N GLU A 686 8.39 45.31 22.97
CA GLU A 686 7.64 46.56 22.96
C GLU A 686 8.57 47.74 23.25
N SER A 687 8.83 48.57 22.24
CA SER A 687 9.67 49.76 22.43
C SER A 687 9.43 50.87 21.39
N THR A 688 8.17 51.22 21.10
CA THR A 688 7.88 52.40 20.26
C THR A 688 6.74 53.25 20.82
N ASP A 689 6.93 54.57 20.80
CA ASP A 689 5.87 55.56 21.08
C ASP A 689 4.72 55.49 20.05
N THR A 690 4.97 54.87 18.90
CA THR A 690 4.02 54.70 17.80
C THR A 690 3.67 53.23 17.59
N VAL A 691 2.38 52.91 17.47
CA VAL A 691 1.88 51.60 17.01
C VAL A 691 1.72 51.60 15.49
N LYS A 692 2.47 50.75 14.79
CA LYS A 692 2.48 50.63 13.33
C LYS A 692 1.58 49.50 12.86
N ILE A 693 0.65 49.81 11.98
CA ILE A 693 -0.33 48.88 11.41
C ILE A 693 -0.04 48.71 9.92
N LEU A 694 -0.03 47.47 9.43
CA LEU A 694 0.26 47.15 8.04
C LEU A 694 -0.93 46.45 7.34
N CYS A 695 -1.24 46.86 6.12
CA CYS A 695 -2.19 46.19 5.23
C CYS A 695 -1.53 45.95 3.88
N VAL A 696 -1.40 44.69 3.47
CA VAL A 696 -0.73 44.27 2.23
C VAL A 696 -1.74 43.69 1.25
N GLY A 697 -1.77 44.20 0.03
CA GLY A 697 -2.57 43.65 -1.06
C GLY A 697 -2.89 44.66 -2.17
N THR A 698 -3.30 44.14 -3.32
CA THR A 698 -3.85 44.97 -4.40
C THR A 698 -5.04 45.78 -3.90
N ILE A 699 -5.07 47.08 -4.18
CA ILE A 699 -6.19 47.93 -3.82
C ILE A 699 -7.32 47.72 -4.82
N GLU A 700 -8.30 46.91 -4.41
CA GLU A 700 -9.49 46.56 -5.19
C GLU A 700 -10.74 46.48 -4.30
N PRO A 701 -11.96 46.54 -4.87
CA PRO A 701 -13.20 46.62 -4.10
C PRO A 701 -13.37 45.47 -3.08
N ARG A 702 -13.09 44.23 -3.49
CA ARG A 702 -13.19 43.04 -2.62
C ARG A 702 -12.26 43.10 -1.40
N LYS A 703 -11.11 43.75 -1.52
CA LYS A 703 -10.11 43.86 -0.44
C LYS A 703 -10.51 44.90 0.62
N ASN A 704 -11.57 45.68 0.39
CA ASN A 704 -12.23 46.54 1.37
C ASN A 704 -11.36 47.62 2.05
N HIS A 705 -10.43 48.22 1.30
CA HIS A 705 -9.51 49.23 1.84
C HIS A 705 -10.22 50.51 2.36
N LEU A 706 -11.41 50.83 1.84
CA LEU A 706 -12.15 52.03 2.28
C LEU A 706 -12.69 51.87 3.71
N SER A 707 -13.28 50.72 4.05
CA SER A 707 -13.73 50.45 5.42
C SER A 707 -12.57 50.44 6.41
N LEU A 708 -11.39 49.95 6.00
CA LEU A 708 -10.18 50.05 6.83
C LEU A 708 -9.77 51.50 7.09
N LEU A 709 -9.80 52.36 6.07
CA LEU A 709 -9.47 53.78 6.23
C LEU A 709 -10.46 54.49 7.16
N GLU A 710 -11.77 54.22 7.01
CA GLU A 710 -12.81 54.74 7.90
C GLU A 710 -12.64 54.26 9.34
N ALA A 711 -12.38 52.95 9.52
CA ALA A 711 -12.12 52.37 10.83
C ALA A 711 -10.87 52.96 11.49
N PHE A 712 -9.78 53.11 10.74
CA PHE A 712 -8.52 53.69 11.24
C PHE A 712 -8.70 55.14 11.70
N ILE A 713 -9.46 55.96 10.95
CA ILE A 713 -9.73 57.35 11.34
C ILE A 713 -10.55 57.41 12.61
N LYS A 714 -11.55 56.52 12.79
CA LYS A 714 -12.30 56.40 14.05
C LYS A 714 -11.39 56.06 15.22
N VAL A 715 -10.45 55.13 15.05
CA VAL A 715 -9.49 54.79 16.11
C VAL A 715 -8.54 55.95 16.39
N LEU A 716 -8.06 56.64 15.35
CA LEU A 716 -7.13 57.78 15.47
C LEU A 716 -7.70 58.92 16.33
N THR A 717 -9.02 59.11 16.35
CA THR A 717 -9.68 60.12 17.20
C THR A 717 -10.01 59.62 18.60
N GLN A 718 -9.97 58.31 18.84
CA GLN A 718 -10.33 57.67 20.11
C GLN A 718 -9.13 57.29 20.98
N THR A 719 -8.00 56.93 20.39
CA THR A 719 -6.79 56.53 21.13
C THR A 719 -5.93 57.74 21.50
N GLY A 720 -5.29 57.67 22.67
CA GLY A 720 -4.24 58.63 23.07
C GLY A 720 -2.85 58.26 22.55
N LYS A 721 -2.69 57.10 21.89
CA LYS A 721 -1.41 56.62 21.36
C LYS A 721 -1.17 57.14 19.96
N LYS A 722 0.11 57.32 19.59
CA LYS A 722 0.46 57.60 18.20
C LYS A 722 0.29 56.31 17.40
N ILE A 723 -0.44 56.36 16.29
CA ILE A 723 -0.65 55.21 15.41
C ILE A 723 -0.36 55.59 13.95
N GLU A 724 0.15 54.63 13.17
CA GLU A 724 0.44 54.77 11.73
C GLU A 724 -0.14 53.59 10.95
N LEU A 725 -0.74 53.84 9.80
CA LEU A 725 -1.24 52.82 8.87
C LEU A 725 -0.42 52.84 7.58
N HIS A 726 0.20 51.71 7.26
CA HIS A 726 0.95 51.48 6.02
C HIS A 726 0.14 50.58 5.09
N LEU A 727 -0.28 51.12 3.95
CA LEU A 727 -0.92 50.38 2.86
C LEU A 727 0.14 50.02 1.82
N VAL A 728 0.25 48.74 1.48
CA VAL A 728 1.21 48.27 0.48
C VAL A 728 0.48 47.59 -0.67
N GLY A 729 0.67 48.11 -1.88
CA GLY A 729 0.12 47.52 -3.10
C GLY A 729 -0.37 48.55 -4.12
N ARG A 730 -0.52 48.09 -5.37
CA ARG A 730 -1.03 48.91 -6.49
C ARG A 730 -2.55 48.84 -6.58
N SER A 731 -3.15 49.83 -7.24
CA SER A 731 -4.60 49.85 -7.53
C SER A 731 -4.81 49.77 -9.04
N PRO A 732 -5.31 48.65 -9.58
CA PRO A 732 -5.75 48.59 -10.97
C PRO A 732 -7.09 49.31 -11.19
N PHE A 733 -7.76 49.75 -10.10
CA PHE A 733 -9.03 50.49 -10.12
C PHE A 733 -8.78 51.99 -9.95
N PRO A 734 -8.90 52.83 -11.00
CA PRO A 734 -8.54 54.24 -10.93
C PRO A 734 -9.39 55.04 -9.92
N ASP A 735 -10.68 54.76 -9.81
CA ASP A 735 -11.56 55.49 -8.91
C ASP A 735 -11.34 55.15 -7.45
N LEU A 736 -11.03 53.88 -7.16
CA LEU A 736 -10.63 53.47 -5.82
C LEU A 736 -9.28 54.08 -5.45
N ALA A 737 -8.32 54.13 -6.38
CA ALA A 737 -7.03 54.78 -6.21
C ALA A 737 -7.18 56.27 -5.84
N LYS A 738 -8.10 56.98 -6.50
CA LYS A 738 -8.42 58.39 -6.19
C LYS A 738 -8.96 58.54 -4.77
N LYS A 739 -9.90 57.66 -4.35
CA LYS A 739 -10.48 57.67 -3.00
C LYS A 739 -9.41 57.43 -1.93
N VAL A 740 -8.56 56.41 -2.09
CA VAL A 740 -7.45 56.13 -1.17
C VAL A 740 -6.43 57.29 -1.14
N SER A 741 -6.13 57.90 -2.28
CA SER A 741 -5.26 59.08 -2.37
C SER A 741 -5.80 60.28 -1.59
N LYS A 742 -7.13 60.44 -1.51
CA LYS A 742 -7.77 61.52 -0.75
C LYS A 742 -7.52 61.34 0.75
N TYR A 743 -7.67 60.11 1.25
CA TYR A 743 -7.43 59.79 2.67
C TYR A 743 -5.96 59.96 3.07
N THR A 744 -5.03 59.42 2.27
CA THR A 744 -3.58 59.54 2.52
C THR A 744 -3.06 60.98 2.48
N LYS A 745 -3.69 61.86 1.69
CA LYS A 745 -3.37 63.31 1.70
C LYS A 745 -3.98 64.05 2.88
N ALA A 746 -5.15 63.62 3.37
CA ALA A 746 -5.86 64.27 4.46
C ALA A 746 -5.30 63.91 5.85
N HIS A 747 -4.62 62.77 5.99
CA HIS A 747 -4.08 62.28 7.26
C HIS A 747 -2.63 61.83 7.10
N SER A 748 -1.70 62.54 7.77
CA SER A 748 -0.25 62.23 7.71
C SER A 748 0.13 60.89 8.32
N SER A 749 -0.73 60.29 9.15
CA SER A 749 -0.55 58.95 9.74
C SER A 749 -0.86 57.79 8.78
N ILE A 750 -1.25 58.06 7.54
CA ILE A 750 -1.59 57.02 6.55
C ILE A 750 -0.58 57.08 5.39
N HIS A 751 0.19 56.02 5.22
CA HIS A 751 1.21 55.88 4.20
C HIS A 751 0.76 54.87 3.15
N TRP A 752 0.91 55.20 1.87
CA TRP A 752 0.60 54.27 0.77
C TRP A 752 1.82 54.02 -0.11
N GLU A 753 2.42 52.84 0.07
CA GLU A 753 3.58 52.37 -0.70
C GLU A 753 3.12 51.53 -1.91
N LYS A 754 3.28 52.08 -3.12
CA LYS A 754 2.78 51.45 -4.35
C LYS A 754 3.76 50.46 -4.98
N ASN A 755 5.05 50.59 -4.68
CA ASN A 755 6.14 49.90 -5.38
C ASN A 755 7.16 49.31 -4.41
N ALA A 756 6.70 48.79 -3.26
CA ALA A 756 7.57 48.04 -2.36
C ALA A 756 8.06 46.76 -3.07
N ASP A 757 9.36 46.53 -3.08
CA ASP A 757 9.95 45.25 -3.46
C ASP A 757 9.89 44.25 -2.28
N ASP A 758 10.31 43.00 -2.51
CA ASP A 758 10.25 41.96 -1.48
C ASP A 758 11.09 42.31 -0.23
N GLY A 759 12.20 43.02 -0.42
CA GLY A 759 13.05 43.51 0.68
C GLY A 759 12.32 44.54 1.53
N ARG A 760 11.76 45.58 0.90
CA ARG A 760 10.99 46.62 1.59
C ARG A 760 9.72 46.07 2.24
N LEU A 761 9.05 45.13 1.60
CA LEU A 761 7.88 44.46 2.18
C LEU A 761 8.28 43.66 3.44
N HIS A 762 9.42 42.98 3.43
CA HIS A 762 9.95 42.29 4.60
C HIS A 762 10.24 43.28 5.75
N GLU A 763 10.88 44.42 5.47
CA GLU A 763 11.10 45.48 6.46
C GLU A 763 9.78 45.97 7.08
N LEU A 764 8.75 46.22 6.26
CA LEU A 764 7.45 46.67 6.74
C LEU A 764 6.78 45.64 7.68
N TYR A 765 6.91 44.35 7.39
CA TYR A 765 6.45 43.29 8.29
C TYR A 765 7.25 43.23 9.60
N GLN A 766 8.54 43.57 9.59
CA GLN A 766 9.35 43.66 10.80
C GLN A 766 9.01 44.88 11.65
N GLU A 767 8.74 46.01 10.99
CA GLU A 767 8.46 47.28 11.64
C GLU A 767 7.07 47.32 12.27
N CYS A 768 6.08 46.64 11.68
CA CYS A 768 4.71 46.69 12.17
C CYS A 768 4.53 45.96 13.52
N ASP A 769 3.46 46.32 14.23
CA ASP A 769 3.06 45.70 15.49
C ASP A 769 1.97 44.66 15.28
N PHE A 770 1.08 44.90 14.31
CA PHE A 770 0.11 43.94 13.81
C PHE A 770 -0.36 44.32 12.40
N THR A 771 -0.99 43.39 11.71
CA THR A 771 -1.54 43.60 10.37
C THR A 771 -3.07 43.63 10.39
N VAL A 772 -3.66 44.27 9.38
CA VAL A 772 -5.10 44.23 9.13
C VAL A 772 -5.33 43.81 7.69
N TYR A 773 -6.09 42.73 7.49
CA TYR A 773 -6.57 42.29 6.18
C TYR A 773 -8.09 42.42 6.15
N PRO A 774 -8.61 43.58 5.70
CA PRO A 774 -10.04 43.91 5.79
C PRO A 774 -10.88 43.24 4.69
N SER A 775 -10.30 42.31 3.92
CA SER A 775 -10.92 41.71 2.74
C SER A 775 -12.29 41.08 3.06
N LEU A 776 -13.22 41.18 2.12
CA LEU A 776 -14.57 40.60 2.23
C LEU A 776 -14.60 39.10 1.90
N GLU A 777 -13.64 38.65 1.09
CA GLU A 777 -13.52 37.28 0.60
C GLU A 777 -12.08 37.09 0.15
N GLU A 778 -11.49 35.89 0.29
CA GLU A 778 -10.17 35.52 -0.25
C GLU A 778 -10.19 34.06 -0.71
N GLY A 779 -9.40 33.72 -1.74
CA GLY A 779 -9.27 32.33 -2.19
C GLY A 779 -8.52 31.43 -1.20
N PHE A 780 -7.60 32.01 -0.42
CA PHE A 780 -6.90 31.30 0.65
C PHE A 780 -6.59 32.21 1.85
N GLY A 781 -5.97 33.36 1.59
CA GLY A 781 -5.50 34.28 2.64
C GLY A 781 -4.01 34.20 2.92
N LEU A 782 -3.17 34.04 1.87
CA LEU A 782 -1.70 34.09 1.99
C LEU A 782 -1.18 35.29 2.82
N PRO A 783 -1.72 36.52 2.69
CA PRO A 783 -1.23 37.63 3.51
C PRO A 783 -1.39 37.41 5.02
N ILE A 784 -2.44 36.70 5.46
CA ILE A 784 -2.61 36.33 6.87
C ILE A 784 -1.45 35.43 7.31
N LEU A 785 -1.06 34.45 6.49
CA LEU A 785 0.07 33.58 6.77
C LEU A 785 1.40 34.34 6.73
N GLU A 786 1.58 35.31 5.83
CA GLU A 786 2.77 36.17 5.78
C GLU A 786 2.94 36.99 7.07
N SER A 787 1.85 37.54 7.60
CA SER A 787 1.83 38.24 8.88
C SER A 787 2.28 37.31 10.03
N LEU A 788 1.68 36.12 10.12
CA LEU A 788 2.01 35.14 11.15
C LEU A 788 3.43 34.57 11.01
N TRP A 789 3.95 34.45 9.77
CA TRP A 789 5.32 34.03 9.49
C TRP A 789 6.36 35.03 10.05
N ASN A 790 5.98 36.31 10.08
CA ASN A 790 6.75 37.40 10.67
C ASN A 790 6.42 37.64 12.15
N ALA A 791 5.74 36.69 12.82
CA ALA A 791 5.31 36.79 14.21
C ALA A 791 4.42 38.01 14.51
N ARG A 792 3.66 38.48 13.51
CA ARG A 792 2.74 39.61 13.63
C ARG A 792 1.31 39.12 13.83
N PRO A 793 0.60 39.59 14.87
CA PRO A 793 -0.83 39.39 14.99
C PRO A 793 -1.57 39.94 13.77
N CYS A 794 -2.70 39.33 13.44
CA CYS A 794 -3.47 39.69 12.25
C CYS A 794 -4.96 39.90 12.56
N ILE A 795 -5.54 41.02 12.14
CA ILE A 795 -7.01 41.20 12.09
C ILE A 795 -7.52 40.74 10.72
N CYS A 796 -8.51 39.85 10.69
CA CYS A 796 -9.09 39.34 9.44
C CYS A 796 -10.57 38.94 9.59
N LEU A 797 -11.23 38.57 8.49
CA LEU A 797 -12.64 38.15 8.48
C LEU A 797 -12.86 36.81 9.18
N ASN A 798 -13.96 36.68 9.94
CA ASN A 798 -14.43 35.41 10.53
C ASN A 798 -15.32 34.58 9.58
N ALA A 799 -15.01 34.55 8.29
CA ALA A 799 -15.72 33.80 7.25
C ALA A 799 -14.78 33.50 6.08
N SER A 800 -15.24 32.71 5.10
CA SER A 800 -14.46 32.26 3.91
C SER A 800 -13.18 31.47 4.26
N ALA A 801 -12.30 31.27 3.28
CA ALA A 801 -10.99 30.65 3.49
C ALA A 801 -10.14 31.36 4.57
N MET A 802 -10.37 32.66 4.81
CA MET A 802 -9.68 33.40 5.88
C MET A 802 -9.96 32.82 7.28
N ALA A 803 -11.20 32.37 7.54
CA ALA A 803 -11.53 31.73 8.81
C ALA A 803 -10.78 30.40 8.99
N GLU A 804 -10.59 29.63 7.91
CA GLU A 804 -9.80 28.40 7.94
C GLU A 804 -8.35 28.70 8.30
N VAL A 805 -7.76 29.73 7.69
CA VAL A 805 -6.40 30.17 7.99
C VAL A 805 -6.28 30.72 9.41
N ALA A 806 -7.28 31.43 9.94
CA ALA A 806 -7.24 32.02 11.27
C ALA A 806 -7.32 30.99 12.42
N LYS A 807 -7.93 29.82 12.20
CA LYS A 807 -8.15 28.77 13.24
C LYS A 807 -6.88 28.32 13.98
N GLY A 808 -5.70 28.47 13.39
CA GLY A 808 -4.42 28.08 13.99
C GLY A 808 -3.86 29.05 15.04
N GLY A 809 -4.59 30.12 15.39
CA GLY A 809 -4.16 31.12 16.38
C GLY A 809 -3.30 32.24 15.78
N GLY A 810 -3.13 33.31 16.56
CA GLY A 810 -2.42 34.53 16.18
C GLY A 810 -3.26 35.57 15.41
N CYS A 811 -4.55 35.31 15.21
CA CYS A 811 -5.47 36.23 14.56
C CYS A 811 -6.59 36.72 15.50
N LEU A 812 -7.04 37.96 15.29
CA LEU A 812 -8.28 38.50 15.84
C LEU A 812 -9.32 38.59 14.71
N THR A 813 -10.33 37.72 14.73
CA THR A 813 -11.31 37.62 13.65
C THR A 813 -12.55 38.48 13.89
N VAL A 814 -12.94 39.31 12.92
CA VAL A 814 -14.10 40.22 13.02
C VAL A 814 -14.91 40.29 11.72
N ALA A 815 -16.09 40.90 11.74
CA ALA A 815 -16.86 41.20 10.52
C ALA A 815 -16.24 42.42 9.81
N THR A 816 -15.35 42.19 8.85
CA THR A 816 -14.57 43.26 8.19
C THR A 816 -15.41 44.19 7.30
N ALA A 817 -16.61 43.77 6.92
CA ALA A 817 -17.58 44.60 6.18
C ALA A 817 -18.18 45.73 7.03
N ASP A 818 -18.13 45.60 8.36
CA ASP A 818 -18.60 46.62 9.30
C ASP A 818 -17.41 47.47 9.78
N PRO A 819 -17.32 48.75 9.38
CA PRO A 819 -16.25 49.64 9.79
C PRO A 819 -16.17 49.84 11.31
N ASP A 820 -17.28 49.74 12.05
CA ASP A 820 -17.29 49.88 13.51
C ASP A 820 -16.73 48.65 14.21
N ALA A 821 -17.09 47.45 13.75
CA ALA A 821 -16.47 46.21 14.23
C ALA A 821 -14.97 46.17 13.94
N LEU A 822 -14.56 46.62 12.74
CA LEU A 822 -13.15 46.71 12.37
C LEU A 822 -12.41 47.76 13.21
N ALA A 823 -13.02 48.91 13.49
CA ALA A 823 -12.45 49.94 14.36
C ALA A 823 -12.27 49.42 15.79
N ALA A 824 -13.27 48.72 16.35
CA ALA A 824 -13.19 48.12 17.67
C ALA A 824 -12.05 47.08 17.77
N ALA A 825 -11.84 46.28 16.73
CA ALA A 825 -10.73 45.33 16.66
C ALA A 825 -9.37 46.02 16.64
N ILE A 826 -9.22 47.05 15.80
CA ILE A 826 -7.99 47.85 15.70
C ILE A 826 -7.72 48.56 17.03
N PHE A 827 -8.73 49.20 17.63
CA PHE A 827 -8.63 49.85 18.94
C PHE A 827 -8.19 48.85 20.02
N THR A 828 -8.79 47.66 20.04
CA THR A 828 -8.44 46.60 20.99
C THR A 828 -6.97 46.21 20.86
N LEU A 829 -6.47 46.00 19.64
CA LEU A 829 -5.05 45.68 19.45
C LEU A 829 -4.14 46.88 19.69
N VAL A 830 -4.55 48.13 19.46
CA VAL A 830 -3.76 49.33 19.81
C VAL A 830 -3.64 49.50 21.34
N GLU A 831 -4.73 49.25 22.07
CA GLU A 831 -4.75 49.46 23.52
C GLU A 831 -4.20 48.30 24.32
N ASN A 832 -4.45 47.06 23.90
CA ASN A 832 -4.11 45.87 24.66
C ASN A 832 -2.79 45.23 24.19
N ALA A 833 -1.69 45.71 24.76
CA ALA A 833 -0.35 45.16 24.61
C ALA A 833 -0.25 43.66 24.91
N GLU A 834 -0.91 43.21 25.99
CA GLU A 834 -0.86 41.82 26.43
C GLU A 834 -1.53 40.89 25.42
N LEU A 835 -2.67 41.31 24.84
CA LEU A 835 -3.34 40.56 23.79
C LEU A 835 -2.49 40.51 22.51
N ARG A 836 -1.86 41.63 22.09
CA ARG A 836 -0.93 41.59 20.95
C ARG A 836 0.21 40.60 21.18
N GLN A 837 0.82 40.61 22.37
CA GLN A 837 1.89 39.67 22.72
C GLN A 837 1.38 38.23 22.82
N GLN A 838 0.14 38.01 23.27
CA GLN A 838 -0.48 36.68 23.26
C GLN A 838 -0.63 36.17 21.82
N LEU A 839 -1.23 36.96 20.92
CA LEU A 839 -1.41 36.57 19.52
C LEU A 839 -0.06 36.37 18.81
N ALA A 840 0.96 37.18 19.13
CA ALA A 840 2.30 36.99 18.60
C ALA A 840 2.93 35.67 19.10
N ARG A 841 2.73 35.31 20.39
CA ARG A 841 3.15 33.98 20.91
C ARG A 841 2.46 32.84 20.17
N GLU A 842 1.17 32.98 19.90
CA GLU A 842 0.41 32.00 19.13
C GLU A 842 0.98 31.87 17.70
N ALA A 843 1.26 32.98 17.02
CA ALA A 843 1.88 33.01 15.70
C ALA A 843 3.26 32.32 15.67
N VAL A 844 4.10 32.57 16.67
CA VAL A 844 5.42 31.93 16.82
C VAL A 844 5.31 30.43 17.09
N ALA A 845 4.37 30.01 17.95
CA ALA A 845 4.19 28.61 18.30
C ALA A 845 3.53 27.78 17.18
N ARG A 846 2.93 28.44 16.19
CA ARG A 846 2.14 27.78 15.14
C ARG A 846 3.02 26.92 14.21
N PRO A 847 2.67 25.66 13.94
CA PRO A 847 3.31 24.92 12.85
C PRO A 847 2.79 25.43 11.49
N PHE A 848 3.68 25.56 10.51
CA PHE A 848 3.30 25.83 9.12
C PHE A 848 3.57 24.60 8.27
N LYS A 849 2.63 24.31 7.37
CA LYS A 849 2.81 23.32 6.33
C LYS A 849 3.87 23.81 5.33
N THR A 850 4.83 22.96 5.01
CA THR A 850 5.90 23.24 4.04
C THR A 850 5.46 22.90 2.62
N TRP A 851 6.15 23.46 1.63
CA TRP A 851 5.97 23.12 0.23
C TRP A 851 6.29 21.65 -0.07
N LYS A 852 7.26 21.08 0.64
CA LYS A 852 7.55 19.64 0.56
C LYS A 852 6.34 18.81 0.97
N VAL A 853 5.67 19.14 2.09
CA VAL A 853 4.45 18.44 2.53
C VAL A 853 3.31 18.65 1.52
N TYR A 854 3.14 19.86 0.99
CA TYR A 854 2.15 20.14 -0.04
C TYR A 854 2.36 19.30 -1.32
N ALA A 855 3.61 19.20 -1.80
CA ALA A 855 3.98 18.37 -2.94
C ALA A 855 3.70 16.88 -2.68
N HIS A 856 3.96 16.38 -1.46
CA HIS A 856 3.62 15.01 -1.09
C HIS A 856 2.12 14.73 -1.15
N GLU A 857 1.28 15.66 -0.68
CA GLU A 857 -0.18 15.51 -0.74
C GLU A 857 -0.68 15.49 -2.19
N VAL A 858 -0.24 16.45 -3.02
CA VAL A 858 -0.58 16.49 -4.45
C VAL A 858 -0.16 15.18 -5.11
N ALA A 859 1.10 14.77 -4.95
CA ALA A 859 1.61 13.54 -5.54
C ALA A 859 0.86 12.29 -5.04
N THR A 860 0.53 12.22 -3.75
CA THR A 860 -0.25 11.11 -3.18
C THR A 860 -1.61 10.99 -3.85
N HIS A 861 -2.31 12.11 -4.06
CA HIS A 861 -3.59 12.10 -4.76
C HIS A 861 -3.48 11.72 -6.24
N LEU A 862 -2.35 12.02 -6.89
CA LEU A 862 -2.05 11.54 -8.25
C LEU A 862 -1.75 10.03 -8.29
N VAL A 863 -1.06 9.48 -7.28
CA VAL A 863 -0.74 8.03 -7.16
C VAL A 863 -1.99 7.18 -6.92
N THR A 864 -3.01 7.71 -6.24
CA THR A 864 -4.14 6.92 -5.69
C THR A 864 -5.04 6.21 -6.71
N GLU A 865 -4.79 6.33 -8.01
CA GLU A 865 -5.48 5.55 -9.03
C GLU A 865 -4.71 4.28 -9.36
N ARG A 866 -5.30 3.17 -8.90
CA ARG A 866 -4.66 1.90 -8.63
C ARG A 866 -4.15 1.23 -9.90
N VAL A 867 -2.90 0.80 -9.86
CA VAL A 867 -2.28 -0.03 -10.89
C VAL A 867 -2.06 -1.41 -10.30
N MET A 868 -2.64 -2.43 -10.92
CA MET A 868 -2.25 -3.82 -10.64
C MET A 868 -0.81 -4.00 -11.10
N PRO A 869 0.06 -4.68 -10.33
CA PRO A 869 1.36 -5.08 -10.83
C PRO A 869 1.14 -5.93 -12.09
N SER A 870 1.58 -5.43 -13.24
CA SER A 870 1.78 -6.26 -14.43
C SER A 870 3.28 -6.52 -14.54
N SER A 871 3.65 -7.78 -14.42
CA SER A 871 5.01 -8.23 -14.72
C SER A 871 4.99 -8.83 -16.12
N THR A 872 5.82 -8.32 -17.02
CA THR A 872 6.08 -9.03 -18.27
C THR A 872 6.77 -10.35 -17.93
N PRO A 873 6.29 -11.51 -18.44
CA PRO A 873 6.98 -12.77 -18.23
C PRO A 873 8.43 -12.68 -18.75
N PRO A 874 9.39 -13.33 -18.08
CA PRO A 874 10.78 -13.32 -18.53
C PRO A 874 10.91 -14.00 -19.90
N ALA A 875 11.92 -13.59 -20.69
CA ALA A 875 12.13 -14.03 -22.07
C ALA A 875 12.40 -15.54 -22.24
N THR A 876 12.66 -16.28 -21.15
CA THR A 876 13.06 -17.69 -21.14
C THR A 876 12.13 -18.54 -20.26
N LEU A 877 10.90 -18.74 -20.70
CA LEU A 877 9.96 -19.67 -20.07
C LEU A 877 10.08 -21.08 -20.67
N LEU A 878 9.83 -22.12 -19.85
CA LEU A 878 9.70 -23.49 -20.34
C LEU A 878 8.46 -23.60 -21.25
N SER A 879 8.56 -24.39 -22.34
CA SER A 879 7.36 -24.79 -23.10
C SER A 879 6.44 -25.63 -22.21
N LYS A 880 5.14 -25.68 -22.52
CA LYS A 880 4.15 -26.40 -21.70
C LYS A 880 4.52 -27.88 -21.48
N ASP A 881 5.02 -28.56 -22.51
CA ASP A 881 5.45 -29.96 -22.41
C ASP A 881 6.74 -30.10 -21.58
N ALA A 882 7.73 -29.23 -21.81
CA ALA A 882 8.96 -29.21 -21.01
C ALA A 882 8.68 -28.90 -19.54
N PHE A 883 7.68 -28.05 -19.26
CA PHE A 883 7.24 -27.71 -17.92
C PHE A 883 6.72 -28.93 -17.16
N TYR A 884 5.74 -29.66 -17.69
CA TYR A 884 5.20 -30.83 -16.98
C TYR A 884 6.19 -32.00 -16.91
N ASN A 885 7.17 -32.07 -17.83
CA ASN A 885 8.29 -33.01 -17.73
C ASN A 885 9.28 -32.63 -16.61
N HIS A 886 9.51 -31.33 -16.37
CA HIS A 886 10.37 -30.85 -15.29
C HIS A 886 9.68 -30.94 -13.92
N PHE A 887 8.41 -30.54 -13.83
CA PHE A 887 7.61 -30.58 -12.61
C PHE A 887 6.83 -31.90 -12.52
N THR A 888 7.56 -33.00 -12.28
CA THR A 888 7.03 -34.38 -12.40
C THR A 888 5.84 -34.70 -11.49
N ASN A 889 5.69 -33.99 -10.37
CA ASN A 889 4.58 -34.15 -9.43
C ASN A 889 3.37 -33.27 -9.77
N LEU A 890 3.48 -32.36 -10.76
CA LEU A 890 2.33 -31.61 -11.25
C LEU A 890 1.57 -32.39 -12.32
N ARG A 891 0.28 -32.06 -12.43
CA ARG A 891 -0.61 -32.56 -13.48
C ARG A 891 -1.30 -31.37 -14.15
N PRO A 892 -1.62 -31.45 -15.45
CA PRO A 892 -2.39 -30.40 -16.11
C PRO A 892 -3.70 -30.12 -15.36
N ARG A 893 -3.98 -28.83 -15.12
CA ARG A 893 -5.24 -28.38 -14.50
C ARG A 893 -6.43 -28.68 -15.41
N PRO A 894 -7.62 -28.98 -14.86
CA PRO A 894 -8.85 -28.96 -15.64
C PRO A 894 -9.04 -27.56 -16.27
N ILE A 895 -9.76 -27.49 -17.37
CA ILE A 895 -10.05 -26.21 -18.04
C ILE A 895 -10.99 -25.38 -17.16
N LEU A 896 -12.04 -26.01 -16.63
CA LEU A 896 -13.11 -25.32 -15.92
C LEU A 896 -13.45 -25.98 -14.58
N SER A 897 -13.47 -25.18 -13.51
CA SER A 897 -14.08 -25.53 -12.24
C SER A 897 -15.50 -25.00 -12.17
N ILE A 898 -16.49 -25.89 -12.07
CA ILE A 898 -17.87 -25.53 -11.76
C ILE A 898 -18.07 -25.68 -10.25
N CYS A 899 -18.23 -24.56 -9.57
CA CYS A 899 -18.24 -24.51 -8.12
C CYS A 899 -19.62 -24.17 -7.58
N ILE A 900 -20.09 -24.88 -6.55
CA ILE A 900 -21.33 -24.57 -5.83
C ILE A 900 -21.01 -24.20 -4.39
N THR A 901 -21.55 -23.09 -3.93
CA THR A 901 -21.50 -22.70 -2.50
C THR A 901 -22.85 -22.93 -1.83
N THR A 902 -22.84 -23.47 -0.61
CA THR A 902 -24.09 -23.80 0.10
C THR A 902 -23.99 -23.62 1.61
N PHE A 903 -25.12 -23.30 2.24
CA PHE A 903 -25.30 -23.26 3.69
C PHE A 903 -26.77 -23.50 4.07
N ASN A 904 -27.07 -24.63 4.71
CA ASN A 904 -28.42 -25.00 5.18
C ASN A 904 -29.51 -24.95 4.09
N ARG A 905 -29.17 -25.37 2.86
CA ARG A 905 -30.06 -25.37 1.68
C ARG A 905 -30.01 -26.70 0.92
N ALA A 906 -29.99 -27.83 1.64
CA ALA A 906 -29.81 -29.17 1.07
C ALA A 906 -30.72 -29.50 -0.13
N GLU A 907 -31.97 -29.01 -0.14
CA GLU A 907 -32.94 -29.30 -1.21
C GLU A 907 -32.60 -28.57 -2.52
N TRP A 908 -32.10 -27.33 -2.43
CA TRP A 908 -31.60 -26.58 -3.60
C TRP A 908 -30.33 -27.21 -4.14
N LEU A 909 -29.39 -27.54 -3.26
CA LEU A 909 -28.18 -28.27 -3.63
C LEU A 909 -28.53 -29.61 -4.31
N SER A 910 -29.53 -30.34 -3.83
CA SER A 910 -29.96 -31.60 -4.45
C SER A 910 -30.44 -31.39 -5.87
N LEU A 911 -31.15 -30.29 -6.16
CA LEU A 911 -31.61 -29.96 -7.49
C LEU A 911 -30.45 -29.53 -8.40
N SER A 912 -29.56 -28.68 -7.90
CA SER A 912 -28.36 -28.23 -8.63
C SER A 912 -27.44 -29.39 -9.00
N LEU A 913 -27.20 -30.33 -8.09
CA LEU A 913 -26.42 -31.54 -8.38
C LEU A 913 -27.11 -32.47 -9.38
N LYS A 914 -28.44 -32.60 -9.35
CA LYS A 914 -29.20 -33.34 -10.38
C LYS A 914 -29.06 -32.68 -11.75
N ASN A 915 -29.15 -31.35 -11.83
CA ASN A 915 -28.92 -30.60 -13.06
C ASN A 915 -27.51 -30.83 -13.59
N LEU A 916 -26.46 -30.65 -12.78
CA LEU A 916 -25.07 -30.88 -13.20
C LEU A 916 -24.81 -32.30 -13.69
N VAL A 917 -25.26 -33.33 -12.96
CA VAL A 917 -25.05 -34.73 -13.37
C VAL A 917 -25.86 -35.11 -14.59
N THR A 918 -26.98 -34.43 -14.87
CA THR A 918 -27.74 -34.61 -16.12
C THR A 918 -26.96 -34.05 -17.31
N LEU A 919 -26.27 -32.92 -17.13
CA LEU A 919 -25.42 -32.28 -18.14
C LEU A 919 -24.06 -32.99 -18.29
N LEU A 920 -23.56 -33.60 -17.21
CA LEU A 920 -22.28 -34.32 -17.13
C LEU A 920 -22.50 -35.77 -16.62
N PRO A 921 -23.17 -36.63 -17.41
CA PRO A 921 -23.50 -37.99 -17.00
C PRO A 921 -22.26 -38.81 -16.64
N ASN A 922 -21.15 -38.58 -17.35
CA ASN A 922 -19.86 -39.19 -17.07
C ASN A 922 -18.82 -38.11 -16.69
N PRO A 923 -17.85 -38.41 -15.82
CA PRO A 923 -16.72 -37.53 -15.53
C PRO A 923 -15.93 -37.14 -16.79
N ARG A 924 -15.50 -35.88 -16.88
CA ARG A 924 -14.64 -35.36 -17.96
C ARG A 924 -13.37 -34.79 -17.36
N GLU A 925 -12.20 -35.16 -17.89
CA GLU A 925 -10.90 -34.71 -17.35
C GLU A 925 -10.68 -33.19 -17.42
N GLU A 926 -11.34 -32.52 -18.38
CA GLU A 926 -11.24 -31.06 -18.55
C GLU A 926 -12.16 -30.25 -17.61
N ILE A 927 -12.95 -30.91 -16.75
CA ILE A 927 -13.90 -30.26 -15.83
C ILE A 927 -13.72 -30.83 -14.42
N GLU A 928 -13.84 -29.99 -13.41
CA GLU A 928 -14.11 -30.43 -12.04
C GLU A 928 -15.35 -29.75 -11.47
N ILE A 929 -15.98 -30.43 -10.51
CA ILE A 929 -17.14 -29.96 -9.75
C ILE A 929 -16.69 -29.81 -8.29
N VAL A 930 -16.82 -28.59 -7.74
CA VAL A 930 -16.40 -28.29 -6.37
C VAL A 930 -17.58 -27.79 -5.55
N VAL A 931 -17.95 -28.53 -4.50
CA VAL A 931 -19.01 -28.11 -3.56
C VAL A 931 -18.38 -27.69 -2.24
N CYS A 932 -18.61 -26.44 -1.84
CA CYS A 932 -18.15 -25.90 -0.56
C CYS A 932 -19.34 -25.66 0.39
N ASP A 933 -19.42 -26.51 1.40
CA ASP A 933 -20.40 -26.43 2.47
C ASP A 933 -19.88 -25.62 3.65
N ASN A 934 -20.57 -24.53 3.96
CA ASN A 934 -20.23 -23.62 5.04
C ASN A 934 -20.68 -24.13 6.42
N THR A 935 -20.32 -25.36 6.78
CA THR A 935 -20.72 -26.08 7.99
C THR A 935 -22.24 -26.24 8.19
N SER A 936 -22.96 -26.65 7.14
CA SER A 936 -24.39 -26.91 7.22
C SER A 936 -24.75 -27.91 8.32
N THR A 937 -25.90 -27.65 8.94
CA THR A 937 -26.50 -28.42 10.04
C THR A 937 -27.70 -29.26 9.59
N ASP A 938 -28.16 -29.05 8.36
CA ASP A 938 -29.22 -29.84 7.74
C ASP A 938 -28.68 -31.14 7.11
N HIS A 939 -29.45 -31.75 6.22
CA HIS A 939 -29.08 -33.02 5.57
C HIS A 939 -28.18 -32.85 4.33
N THR A 940 -27.52 -31.70 4.16
CA THR A 940 -26.56 -31.42 3.07
C THR A 940 -25.53 -32.54 2.85
N PRO A 941 -24.85 -33.08 3.89
CA PRO A 941 -23.91 -34.18 3.68
C PRO A 941 -24.54 -35.45 3.08
N LYS A 942 -25.83 -35.70 3.36
CA LYS A 942 -26.55 -36.85 2.79
C LYS A 942 -26.86 -36.63 1.30
N VAL A 943 -27.11 -35.37 0.90
CA VAL A 943 -27.35 -34.99 -0.50
C VAL A 943 -26.11 -35.15 -1.35
N VAL A 944 -24.93 -34.82 -0.80
CA VAL A 944 -23.65 -34.91 -1.52
C VAL A 944 -23.11 -36.33 -1.62
N LYS A 945 -23.38 -37.18 -0.61
CA LYS A 945 -22.86 -38.56 -0.50
C LYS A 945 -22.91 -39.39 -1.80
N PRO A 946 -24.01 -39.39 -2.59
CA PRO A 946 -24.08 -40.15 -3.83
C PRO A 946 -23.06 -39.75 -4.89
N TYR A 947 -22.50 -38.53 -4.85
CA TYR A 947 -21.61 -38.02 -5.91
C TYR A 947 -20.11 -38.18 -5.59
N LEU A 948 -19.77 -38.51 -4.34
CA LEU A 948 -18.38 -38.64 -3.86
C LEU A 948 -17.55 -39.74 -4.55
N HIS A 949 -18.20 -40.64 -5.30
CA HIS A 949 -17.51 -41.70 -6.05
C HIS A 949 -16.99 -41.22 -7.42
N ARG A 950 -17.41 -40.03 -7.88
CA ARG A 950 -16.96 -39.48 -9.16
C ARG A 950 -15.57 -38.88 -9.02
N SER A 951 -14.71 -39.09 -10.02
CA SER A 951 -13.33 -38.57 -10.03
C SER A 951 -13.24 -37.07 -10.24
N ASP A 952 -14.26 -36.46 -10.85
CA ASP A 952 -14.37 -35.03 -11.13
C ASP A 952 -15.13 -34.25 -10.05
N PHE A 953 -15.46 -34.87 -8.90
CA PHE A 953 -16.30 -34.26 -7.87
C PHE A 953 -15.57 -34.13 -6.53
N HIS A 954 -15.52 -32.92 -6.00
CA HIS A 954 -14.85 -32.59 -4.73
C HIS A 954 -15.81 -31.89 -3.76
N TYR A 955 -15.85 -32.36 -2.50
CA TYR A 955 -16.68 -31.79 -1.45
C TYR A 955 -15.80 -31.32 -0.29
N TYR A 956 -15.87 -30.02 0.00
CA TYR A 956 -15.17 -29.38 1.10
C TYR A 956 -16.18 -28.83 2.10
N ARG A 957 -15.95 -29.09 3.39
CA ARG A 957 -16.80 -28.59 4.47
C ARG A 957 -15.97 -27.74 5.41
N ASN A 958 -16.36 -26.48 5.60
CA ASN A 958 -15.67 -25.56 6.48
C ASN A 958 -15.74 -26.05 7.94
N PRO A 959 -14.69 -25.84 8.74
CA PRO A 959 -14.70 -26.18 10.16
C PRO A 959 -15.66 -25.30 10.98
N GLU A 960 -15.90 -24.07 10.51
CA GLU A 960 -16.82 -23.10 11.10
C GLU A 960 -17.53 -22.27 10.01
N ASN A 961 -18.54 -21.51 10.40
CA ASN A 961 -19.27 -20.66 9.45
C ASN A 961 -18.47 -19.37 9.22
N VAL A 962 -17.87 -19.26 8.03
CA VAL A 962 -17.04 -18.12 7.63
C VAL A 962 -17.84 -17.01 6.91
N GLY A 963 -19.18 -17.08 6.95
CA GLY A 963 -20.08 -16.22 6.18
C GLY A 963 -20.08 -16.52 4.69
N MET A 964 -21.01 -15.88 3.95
CA MET A 964 -21.19 -16.10 2.50
C MET A 964 -19.93 -15.72 1.70
N LEU A 965 -19.42 -14.50 1.90
CA LEU A 965 -18.23 -14.02 1.18
C LEU A 965 -16.97 -14.81 1.57
N GLY A 966 -16.85 -15.23 2.83
CA GLY A 966 -15.77 -16.11 3.26
C GLY A 966 -15.87 -17.49 2.60
N ASN A 967 -17.07 -18.04 2.42
CA ASN A 967 -17.24 -19.32 1.74
C ASN A 967 -16.85 -19.22 0.25
N LEU A 968 -17.24 -18.14 -0.44
CA LEU A 968 -16.80 -17.87 -1.83
C LEU A 968 -15.26 -17.83 -1.95
N ARG A 969 -14.58 -17.19 -0.98
CA ARG A 969 -13.10 -17.18 -0.92
C ARG A 969 -12.53 -18.59 -0.78
N VAL A 970 -13.08 -19.39 0.13
CA VAL A 970 -12.65 -20.78 0.35
C VAL A 970 -12.85 -21.60 -0.93
N THR A 971 -14.00 -21.44 -1.59
CA THR A 971 -14.33 -22.10 -2.85
C THR A 971 -13.35 -21.76 -3.97
N ALA A 972 -13.07 -20.48 -4.20
CA ALA A 972 -12.15 -20.06 -5.25
C ALA A 972 -10.71 -20.60 -5.03
N ASN A 973 -10.30 -20.77 -3.77
CA ASN A 973 -8.98 -21.32 -3.45
C ASN A 973 -8.93 -22.86 -3.56
N HIS A 974 -10.06 -23.56 -3.35
CA HIS A 974 -10.14 -25.01 -3.52
C HIS A 974 -10.38 -25.47 -4.96
N ALA A 975 -11.02 -24.64 -5.79
CA ALA A 975 -11.08 -24.86 -7.23
C ALA A 975 -9.65 -24.99 -7.76
N THR A 976 -9.40 -25.85 -8.74
CA THR A 976 -8.09 -26.16 -9.37
C THR A 976 -8.05 -25.90 -10.87
N GLY A 977 -9.16 -25.50 -11.50
CA GLY A 977 -9.27 -25.24 -12.93
C GLY A 977 -8.68 -23.91 -13.37
N GLN A 978 -8.32 -23.83 -14.65
CA GLN A 978 -7.79 -22.62 -15.30
C GLN A 978 -8.82 -21.48 -15.31
N TYR A 979 -10.10 -21.82 -15.36
CA TYR A 979 -11.23 -20.93 -15.20
C TYR A 979 -12.14 -21.39 -14.06
N ILE A 980 -12.68 -20.44 -13.31
CA ILE A 980 -13.55 -20.69 -12.15
C ILE A 980 -14.92 -20.08 -12.42
N TRP A 981 -15.95 -20.92 -12.36
CA TRP A 981 -17.36 -20.54 -12.42
C TRP A 981 -18.03 -20.88 -11.10
N VAL A 982 -18.40 -19.87 -10.31
CA VAL A 982 -19.06 -20.05 -9.01
C VAL A 982 -20.57 -19.82 -9.12
N LEU A 983 -21.36 -20.77 -8.62
CA LEU A 983 -22.81 -20.79 -8.64
C LEU A 983 -23.38 -20.79 -7.21
N GLY A 984 -24.56 -20.19 -7.05
CA GLY A 984 -25.44 -20.47 -5.91
C GLY A 984 -26.00 -21.88 -6.00
N ASP A 985 -26.39 -22.45 -4.85
CA ASP A 985 -27.04 -23.76 -4.82
C ASP A 985 -28.43 -23.80 -5.48
N ASP A 986 -28.98 -22.64 -5.84
CA ASP A 986 -30.24 -22.43 -6.54
C ASP A 986 -30.09 -21.90 -7.98
N ASP A 987 -28.86 -21.74 -8.48
CA ASP A 987 -28.57 -21.39 -9.87
C ASP A 987 -28.40 -22.67 -10.71
N LEU A 988 -29.19 -22.82 -11.77
CA LEU A 988 -29.21 -24.01 -12.62
C LEU A 988 -28.67 -23.72 -14.02
N ILE A 989 -27.78 -24.57 -14.52
CA ILE A 989 -27.16 -24.42 -15.84
C ILE A 989 -28.11 -24.93 -16.93
N LEU A 990 -28.21 -24.19 -18.04
CA LEU A 990 -29.02 -24.59 -19.20
C LEU A 990 -28.31 -25.66 -20.06
N PRO A 991 -29.07 -26.51 -20.77
CA PRO A 991 -28.50 -27.49 -21.68
C PRO A 991 -27.58 -26.87 -22.74
N GLY A 992 -26.38 -27.44 -22.93
CA GLY A 992 -25.36 -26.98 -23.89
C GLY A 992 -24.43 -25.88 -23.38
N SER A 993 -24.72 -25.25 -22.24
CA SER A 993 -23.93 -24.11 -21.75
C SER A 993 -22.49 -24.46 -21.35
N ILE A 994 -22.27 -25.65 -20.77
CA ILE A 994 -20.92 -26.10 -20.37
C ILE A 994 -20.02 -26.25 -21.62
N ASP A 995 -20.52 -26.91 -22.66
CA ASP A 995 -19.76 -27.10 -23.90
C ASP A 995 -19.51 -25.77 -24.62
N ARG A 996 -20.48 -24.85 -24.59
CA ARG A 996 -20.33 -23.50 -25.13
C ARG A 996 -19.21 -22.73 -24.43
N VAL A 997 -19.14 -22.79 -23.11
CA VAL A 997 -18.06 -22.15 -22.32
C VAL A 997 -16.71 -22.78 -22.65
N LEU A 998 -16.62 -24.11 -22.73
CA LEU A 998 -15.37 -24.80 -23.08
C LEU A 998 -14.90 -24.48 -24.50
N GLU A 999 -15.83 -24.38 -25.46
CA GLU A 999 -15.54 -23.95 -26.83
C GLU A 999 -14.95 -22.54 -26.85
N VAL A 1000 -15.57 -21.60 -26.11
CA VAL A 1000 -15.07 -20.22 -25.97
C VAL A 1000 -13.65 -20.18 -25.42
N ILE A 1001 -13.37 -20.90 -24.33
CA ILE A 1001 -12.03 -20.94 -23.71
C ILE A 1001 -10.99 -21.53 -24.68
N LYS A 1002 -11.37 -22.56 -25.46
CA LYS A 1002 -10.45 -23.20 -26.42
C LYS A 1002 -10.14 -22.30 -27.62
N ILE A 1003 -11.11 -21.51 -28.09
CA ILE A 1003 -10.92 -20.57 -29.21
C ILE A 1003 -10.18 -19.31 -28.75
N HIS A 1004 -10.48 -18.82 -27.54
CA HIS A 1004 -9.97 -17.57 -26.98
C HIS A 1004 -9.28 -17.80 -25.62
N PRO A 1005 -8.09 -18.44 -25.59
CA PRO A 1005 -7.37 -18.74 -24.35
C PRO A 1005 -6.86 -17.49 -23.62
N GLU A 1006 -6.87 -16.33 -24.27
CA GLU A 1006 -6.45 -15.05 -23.69
C GLU A 1006 -7.49 -14.42 -22.75
N LEU A 1007 -8.75 -14.85 -22.82
CA LEU A 1007 -9.85 -14.21 -22.08
C LEU A 1007 -9.61 -14.24 -20.57
N ALA A 1008 -9.76 -13.10 -19.91
CA ALA A 1008 -9.71 -12.99 -18.45
C ALA A 1008 -11.10 -13.19 -17.82
N LEU A 1009 -12.17 -12.88 -18.56
CA LEU A 1009 -13.55 -12.96 -18.08
C LEU A 1009 -14.52 -13.41 -19.19
N ILE A 1010 -15.42 -14.33 -18.87
CA ILE A 1010 -16.59 -14.63 -19.69
C ILE A 1010 -17.82 -14.23 -18.88
N TYR A 1011 -18.67 -13.39 -19.46
CA TYR A 1011 -19.93 -12.97 -18.88
C TYR A 1011 -21.10 -13.61 -19.62
N LEU A 1012 -21.98 -14.26 -18.86
CA LEU A 1012 -23.10 -15.03 -19.38
C LEU A 1012 -24.40 -14.22 -19.27
N ASN A 1013 -25.18 -14.17 -20.35
CA ASN A 1013 -26.58 -13.81 -20.21
C ASN A 1013 -27.31 -14.89 -19.41
N TYR A 1014 -28.41 -14.54 -18.74
CA TYR A 1014 -29.15 -15.45 -17.87
C TYR A 1014 -30.66 -15.25 -17.95
N ALA A 1015 -31.40 -16.27 -17.52
CA ALA A 1015 -32.83 -16.20 -17.25
C ALA A 1015 -33.06 -16.26 -15.75
N TYR A 1016 -34.23 -15.82 -15.28
CA TYR A 1016 -34.55 -15.80 -13.87
C TYR A 1016 -35.88 -16.48 -13.56
N THR A 1017 -36.01 -16.92 -12.32
CA THR A 1017 -37.22 -17.49 -11.73
C THR A 1017 -37.45 -16.92 -10.32
N ARG A 1018 -38.62 -17.16 -9.75
CA ARG A 1018 -39.01 -16.76 -8.37
C ARG A 1018 -39.54 -17.97 -7.60
N GLN A 1019 -38.97 -19.14 -7.83
CA GLN A 1019 -39.41 -20.37 -7.19
C GLN A 1019 -38.81 -20.47 -5.79
N ASP A 1020 -39.64 -20.43 -4.75
CA ASP A 1020 -39.17 -20.46 -3.36
C ASP A 1020 -38.90 -21.88 -2.85
N ASN A 1021 -39.59 -22.86 -3.44
CA ASN A 1021 -39.57 -24.24 -2.99
C ASN A 1021 -38.93 -25.17 -4.03
N ALA A 1022 -37.69 -25.61 -3.76
CA ALA A 1022 -36.97 -26.57 -4.58
C ALA A 1022 -37.75 -27.87 -4.82
N LYS A 1023 -38.53 -28.35 -3.85
CA LYS A 1023 -39.31 -29.61 -3.95
C LYS A 1023 -40.46 -29.54 -4.95
N ALA A 1024 -40.91 -28.35 -5.30
CA ALA A 1024 -41.94 -28.18 -6.31
C ALA A 1024 -41.42 -28.45 -7.73
N ILE A 1025 -40.11 -28.36 -7.94
CA ILE A 1025 -39.45 -28.59 -9.22
C ILE A 1025 -39.27 -30.09 -9.40
N LYS A 1026 -40.21 -30.71 -10.13
CA LYS A 1026 -40.17 -32.15 -10.46
C LYS A 1026 -39.55 -32.44 -11.82
N ASP A 1027 -39.64 -31.49 -12.74
CA ASP A 1027 -39.15 -31.57 -14.11
C ASP A 1027 -38.33 -30.32 -14.44
N LEU A 1028 -37.07 -30.52 -14.85
CA LEU A 1028 -36.15 -29.42 -15.16
C LEU A 1028 -36.50 -28.76 -16.50
N ASP A 1029 -37.02 -29.51 -17.47
CA ASP A 1029 -37.36 -28.96 -18.78
C ASP A 1029 -38.53 -27.98 -18.70
N SER A 1030 -39.58 -28.33 -17.95
CA SER A 1030 -40.68 -27.39 -17.63
C SER A 1030 -40.16 -26.18 -16.87
N PHE A 1031 -39.31 -26.38 -15.85
CA PHE A 1031 -38.75 -25.29 -15.06
C PHE A 1031 -37.96 -24.29 -15.90
N PHE A 1032 -37.16 -24.76 -16.86
CA PHE A 1032 -36.42 -23.89 -17.77
C PHE A 1032 -37.35 -23.13 -18.73
N LYS A 1033 -38.41 -23.76 -19.23
CA LYS A 1033 -39.42 -23.09 -20.07
C LYS A 1033 -40.19 -21.99 -19.34
N ASP A 1034 -40.38 -22.14 -18.04
CA ASP A 1034 -41.07 -21.17 -17.19
C ASP A 1034 -40.15 -20.00 -16.76
N SER A 1035 -38.84 -20.08 -17.03
CA SER A 1035 -37.90 -19.01 -16.72
C SER A 1035 -38.01 -17.84 -17.71
N SER A 1036 -37.72 -16.63 -17.24
CA SER A 1036 -37.78 -15.41 -18.06
C SER A 1036 -36.37 -14.88 -18.34
N PRO A 1037 -35.96 -14.64 -19.60
CA PRO A 1037 -34.66 -14.04 -19.87
C PRO A 1037 -34.56 -12.66 -19.23
N ILE A 1038 -33.46 -12.37 -18.53
CA ILE A 1038 -33.24 -11.04 -17.93
C ILE A 1038 -33.03 -9.98 -19.00
N THR A 1039 -32.37 -10.37 -20.09
CA THR A 1039 -32.15 -9.57 -21.29
C THR A 1039 -32.43 -10.49 -22.48
N PRO A 1040 -33.12 -10.01 -23.53
CA PRO A 1040 -33.35 -10.82 -24.73
C PRO A 1040 -32.05 -11.41 -25.29
N PRO A 1041 -32.10 -12.58 -25.94
CA PRO A 1041 -30.94 -13.14 -26.62
C PRO A 1041 -30.30 -12.14 -27.59
N THR A 1042 -28.97 -12.07 -27.58
CA THR A 1042 -28.17 -11.20 -28.45
C THR A 1042 -26.98 -11.95 -29.03
N THR A 1043 -26.31 -11.36 -30.02
CA THR A 1043 -25.07 -11.93 -30.57
C THR A 1043 -23.96 -11.92 -29.54
N ASN A 1044 -23.16 -12.99 -29.53
CA ASN A 1044 -21.92 -13.03 -28.77
C ASN A 1044 -20.97 -11.91 -29.19
N MET A 1045 -20.16 -11.42 -28.24
CA MET A 1045 -19.21 -10.35 -28.48
C MET A 1045 -17.92 -10.60 -27.71
N VAL A 1046 -16.79 -10.56 -28.40
CA VAL A 1046 -15.45 -10.52 -27.78
C VAL A 1046 -15.00 -9.06 -27.78
N GLY A 1047 -14.41 -8.61 -26.67
CA GLY A 1047 -13.95 -7.23 -26.51
C GLY A 1047 -13.28 -7.04 -25.16
N PHE A 1048 -13.20 -5.80 -24.71
CA PHE A 1048 -12.74 -5.50 -23.35
C PHE A 1048 -13.91 -5.46 -22.36
N VAL A 1049 -13.62 -5.68 -21.08
CA VAL A 1049 -14.63 -5.60 -20.02
C VAL A 1049 -15.41 -4.28 -20.06
N HIS A 1050 -14.76 -3.14 -20.31
CA HIS A 1050 -15.42 -1.83 -20.39
C HIS A 1050 -16.43 -1.70 -21.54
N GLN A 1051 -16.34 -2.57 -22.56
CA GLN A 1051 -17.31 -2.68 -23.66
C GLN A 1051 -18.40 -3.71 -23.38
N ILE A 1052 -18.10 -4.74 -22.58
CA ILE A 1052 -19.01 -5.83 -22.25
C ILE A 1052 -19.94 -5.46 -21.10
N CYS A 1053 -19.46 -4.68 -20.13
CA CYS A 1053 -20.21 -4.37 -18.91
C CYS A 1053 -21.50 -3.57 -19.15
N THR A 1054 -21.65 -2.97 -20.34
CA THR A 1054 -22.84 -2.22 -20.74
C THR A 1054 -23.90 -3.07 -21.43
N LYS A 1055 -23.59 -4.34 -21.77
CA LYS A 1055 -24.53 -5.24 -22.49
C LYS A 1055 -25.66 -5.76 -21.61
N SER A 1056 -25.44 -5.78 -20.30
CA SER A 1056 -26.48 -6.09 -19.32
C SER A 1056 -26.31 -5.19 -18.11
N GLU A 1057 -27.39 -4.55 -17.68
CA GLU A 1057 -27.42 -3.78 -16.43
C GLU A 1057 -27.09 -4.64 -15.19
N ASN A 1058 -27.27 -5.96 -15.30
CA ASN A 1058 -26.95 -6.92 -14.25
C ASN A 1058 -25.50 -7.41 -14.27
N PHE A 1059 -24.66 -6.91 -15.17
CA PHE A 1059 -23.23 -7.24 -15.19
C PHE A 1059 -22.57 -7.00 -13.82
N PHE A 1060 -23.00 -5.95 -13.12
CA PHE A 1060 -22.47 -5.56 -11.83
C PHE A 1060 -23.19 -6.18 -10.63
N THR A 1061 -24.20 -7.01 -10.84
CA THR A 1061 -24.99 -7.67 -9.78
C THR A 1061 -24.85 -9.19 -9.77
N ALA A 1062 -24.81 -9.80 -10.95
CA ALA A 1062 -24.94 -11.24 -11.14
C ALA A 1062 -23.58 -11.96 -11.06
N ILE A 1063 -23.12 -12.25 -9.83
CA ILE A 1063 -21.81 -12.89 -9.61
C ILE A 1063 -21.69 -14.30 -10.22
N TYR A 1064 -22.82 -15.01 -10.34
CA TYR A 1064 -22.92 -16.37 -10.90
C TYR A 1064 -22.87 -16.40 -12.44
N CYS A 1065 -22.87 -15.24 -13.08
CA CYS A 1065 -22.70 -15.09 -14.52
C CYS A 1065 -21.26 -14.78 -14.93
N LEU A 1066 -20.34 -14.70 -13.96
CA LEU A 1066 -18.93 -14.40 -14.19
C LEU A 1066 -18.11 -15.69 -14.15
N ILE A 1067 -17.41 -15.98 -15.23
CA ILE A 1067 -16.38 -17.02 -15.29
C ILE A 1067 -15.04 -16.32 -15.40
N PHE A 1068 -14.27 -16.40 -14.33
CA PHE A 1068 -12.95 -15.76 -14.26
C PHE A 1068 -11.86 -16.72 -14.65
N ARG A 1069 -10.84 -16.24 -15.35
CA ARG A 1069 -9.54 -16.90 -15.31
C ARG A 1069 -9.03 -16.93 -13.86
N ARG A 1070 -8.37 -18.01 -13.49
CA ARG A 1070 -8.07 -18.36 -12.10
C ARG A 1070 -7.36 -17.26 -11.30
N ASP A 1071 -6.35 -16.61 -11.87
CA ASP A 1071 -5.61 -15.52 -11.23
C ASP A 1071 -6.52 -14.35 -10.82
N HIS A 1072 -7.47 -13.98 -11.69
CA HIS A 1072 -8.49 -12.98 -11.37
C HIS A 1072 -9.49 -13.48 -10.32
N ALA A 1073 -9.93 -14.73 -10.40
CA ALA A 1073 -10.85 -15.31 -9.43
C ALA A 1073 -10.26 -15.27 -8.01
N LEU A 1074 -9.03 -15.73 -7.83
CA LEU A 1074 -8.35 -15.75 -6.53
C LEU A 1074 -8.28 -14.35 -5.92
N ARG A 1075 -7.95 -13.33 -6.72
CA ARG A 1075 -7.88 -11.94 -6.27
C ARG A 1075 -9.26 -11.35 -5.99
N ALA A 1076 -10.25 -11.60 -6.83
CA ALA A 1076 -11.61 -11.09 -6.69
C ALA A 1076 -12.31 -11.62 -5.43
N TYR A 1077 -12.17 -12.91 -5.14
CA TYR A 1077 -12.82 -13.55 -4.00
C TYR A 1077 -12.01 -13.45 -2.69
N SER A 1078 -10.70 -13.18 -2.74
CA SER A 1078 -9.86 -13.06 -1.53
C SER A 1078 -9.72 -11.63 -0.99
N GLN A 1079 -10.61 -10.72 -1.39
CA GLN A 1079 -10.59 -9.35 -0.89
C GLN A 1079 -11.06 -9.26 0.56
N ASN A 1080 -10.56 -8.26 1.29
CA ASN A 1080 -11.04 -7.99 2.65
C ASN A 1080 -12.40 -7.30 2.57
N THR A 1081 -13.46 -8.01 2.95
CA THR A 1081 -14.85 -7.54 2.92
C THR A 1081 -15.43 -7.30 4.31
N GLU A 1082 -14.57 -7.14 5.32
CA GLU A 1082 -15.01 -6.78 6.67
C GLU A 1082 -15.75 -5.44 6.70
N GLY A 1083 -16.73 -5.34 7.61
CA GLY A 1083 -17.58 -4.17 7.76
C GLY A 1083 -19.05 -4.48 7.54
N ARG A 1084 -19.89 -3.44 7.60
CA ARG A 1084 -21.33 -3.57 7.36
C ARG A 1084 -21.58 -3.88 5.89
N LEU A 1085 -22.37 -4.91 5.60
CA LEU A 1085 -22.79 -5.25 4.25
C LEU A 1085 -23.39 -4.02 3.54
N PHE A 1086 -23.10 -3.86 2.25
CA PHE A 1086 -23.56 -2.76 1.39
C PHE A 1086 -23.09 -1.34 1.80
N SER A 1087 -22.36 -1.16 2.91
CA SER A 1087 -21.86 0.15 3.36
C SER A 1087 -20.74 0.73 2.49
N THR A 1088 -20.03 -0.12 1.75
CA THR A 1088 -19.11 0.26 0.66
C THR A 1088 -19.36 -0.66 -0.53
N MET A 1089 -18.87 -0.31 -1.73
CA MET A 1089 -18.95 -1.20 -2.89
C MET A 1089 -18.23 -2.55 -2.65
N LEU A 1090 -17.12 -2.54 -1.92
CA LEU A 1090 -16.36 -3.76 -1.59
C LEU A 1090 -17.13 -4.69 -0.64
N THR A 1091 -17.81 -4.15 0.37
CA THR A 1091 -18.68 -4.93 1.28
C THR A 1091 -20.06 -5.22 0.69
N CYS A 1092 -20.33 -4.72 -0.52
CA CYS A 1092 -21.54 -4.97 -1.28
C CYS A 1092 -21.35 -6.16 -2.22
N ILE A 1093 -20.52 -5.99 -3.26
CA ILE A 1093 -20.23 -7.02 -4.26
C ILE A 1093 -18.73 -6.94 -4.59
N PRO A 1094 -17.87 -7.76 -3.94
CA PRO A 1094 -16.43 -7.67 -4.11
C PRO A 1094 -15.98 -7.98 -5.55
N THR A 1095 -16.66 -8.88 -6.26
CA THR A 1095 -16.34 -9.19 -7.66
C THR A 1095 -16.55 -7.98 -8.57
N THR A 1096 -17.68 -7.28 -8.45
CA THR A 1096 -17.95 -6.01 -9.14
C THR A 1096 -16.90 -4.96 -8.81
N TYR A 1097 -16.58 -4.80 -7.53
CA TYR A 1097 -15.49 -3.92 -7.11
C TYR A 1097 -14.18 -4.27 -7.81
N TYR A 1098 -13.81 -5.55 -7.84
CA TYR A 1098 -12.57 -6.01 -8.45
C TYR A 1098 -12.56 -5.77 -9.97
N VAL A 1099 -13.65 -6.13 -10.65
CA VAL A 1099 -13.78 -5.98 -12.10
C VAL A 1099 -13.64 -4.51 -12.50
N LEU A 1100 -14.39 -3.63 -11.84
CA LEU A 1100 -14.36 -2.19 -12.11
C LEU A 1100 -13.00 -1.56 -11.85
N ASN A 1101 -12.29 -1.97 -10.80
CA ASN A 1101 -11.03 -1.35 -10.42
C ASN A 1101 -9.81 -1.94 -11.14
N TYR A 1102 -9.90 -3.19 -11.62
CA TYR A 1102 -8.71 -3.94 -12.03
C TYR A 1102 -8.84 -4.72 -13.33
N MET A 1103 -10.04 -4.85 -13.91
CA MET A 1103 -10.26 -5.67 -15.11
C MET A 1103 -10.86 -4.92 -16.29
N MET A 1104 -11.17 -3.62 -16.16
CA MET A 1104 -11.91 -2.91 -17.21
C MET A 1104 -11.26 -2.97 -18.59
N ASN A 1105 -9.92 -3.08 -18.66
CA ASN A 1105 -9.14 -3.22 -19.90
C ASN A 1105 -8.71 -4.66 -20.22
N GLU A 1106 -9.20 -5.67 -19.49
CA GLU A 1106 -8.88 -7.07 -19.77
C GLU A 1106 -9.77 -7.62 -20.89
N PRO A 1107 -9.25 -8.56 -21.72
CA PRO A 1107 -10.04 -9.23 -22.74
C PRO A 1107 -11.15 -10.06 -22.08
N ALA A 1108 -12.36 -9.93 -22.59
CA ALA A 1108 -13.53 -10.61 -22.09
C ALA A 1108 -14.47 -11.01 -23.23
N MET A 1109 -15.45 -11.85 -22.90
CA MET A 1109 -16.51 -12.24 -23.83
C MET A 1109 -17.90 -12.14 -23.20
N TRP A 1110 -18.85 -11.60 -23.95
CA TRP A 1110 -20.29 -11.67 -23.70
C TRP A 1110 -20.88 -12.85 -24.46
N ILE A 1111 -21.53 -13.77 -23.74
CA ILE A 1111 -22.39 -14.80 -24.34
C ILE A 1111 -23.83 -14.29 -24.26
N GLY A 1112 -24.37 -13.91 -25.41
CA GLY A 1112 -25.62 -13.15 -25.48
C GLY A 1112 -26.90 -13.99 -25.34
N ASP A 1113 -26.81 -15.31 -25.52
CA ASP A 1113 -27.90 -16.24 -25.22
C ASP A 1113 -27.90 -16.59 -23.71
N PRO A 1114 -29.06 -16.71 -23.04
CA PRO A 1114 -29.13 -17.17 -21.65
C PRO A 1114 -28.43 -18.52 -21.46
N GLN A 1115 -27.55 -18.63 -20.45
CA GLN A 1115 -26.79 -19.85 -20.13
C GLN A 1115 -27.11 -20.44 -18.75
N VAL A 1116 -27.71 -19.65 -17.87
CA VAL A 1116 -28.03 -20.04 -16.49
C VAL A 1116 -29.41 -19.52 -16.13
N VAL A 1117 -30.14 -20.28 -15.31
CA VAL A 1117 -31.39 -19.86 -14.68
C VAL A 1117 -31.13 -19.55 -13.21
N VAL A 1118 -31.40 -18.30 -12.84
CA VAL A 1118 -31.06 -17.71 -11.55
C VAL A 1118 -32.31 -17.54 -10.70
N ASN A 1119 -32.22 -17.82 -9.41
CA ASN A 1119 -33.33 -17.61 -8.49
C ASN A 1119 -33.31 -16.20 -7.86
N MET A 1120 -34.37 -15.42 -8.07
CA MET A 1120 -34.49 -14.04 -7.58
C MET A 1120 -34.89 -13.94 -6.09
N ASN A 1121 -35.00 -15.06 -5.39
CA ASN A 1121 -35.24 -15.12 -3.95
C ASN A 1121 -33.96 -14.86 -3.16
N VAL A 1122 -33.55 -13.59 -3.18
CA VAL A 1122 -32.24 -13.17 -2.68
C VAL A 1122 -32.27 -12.66 -1.24
N SER A 1123 -31.31 -13.12 -0.44
CA SER A 1123 -31.19 -12.78 0.98
C SER A 1123 -30.76 -11.32 1.24
N TRP A 1124 -30.24 -10.62 0.22
CA TRP A 1124 -29.79 -9.24 0.33
C TRP A 1124 -30.90 -8.19 0.18
N MET A 1125 -32.15 -8.59 -0.12
CA MET A 1125 -33.26 -7.66 -0.40
C MET A 1125 -33.48 -6.60 0.71
N LYS A 1126 -33.16 -6.92 1.97
CA LYS A 1126 -33.17 -5.97 3.10
C LYS A 1126 -32.17 -4.79 2.97
N TYR A 1127 -31.21 -4.87 2.06
CA TYR A 1127 -30.26 -3.81 1.71
C TYR A 1127 -30.53 -3.21 0.32
N ALA A 1128 -31.66 -3.55 -0.33
CA ALA A 1128 -31.95 -3.08 -1.67
C ALA A 1128 -32.01 -1.56 -1.79
N SER A 1129 -32.49 -0.85 -0.76
CA SER A 1129 -32.54 0.61 -0.78
C SER A 1129 -31.15 1.25 -0.91
N ILE A 1130 -30.17 0.83 -0.11
CA ILE A 1130 -28.80 1.35 -0.24
C ILE A 1130 -28.11 0.86 -1.52
N TRP A 1131 -28.40 -0.38 -1.97
CA TRP A 1131 -27.88 -0.89 -3.23
C TRP A 1131 -28.33 0.00 -4.41
N ILE A 1132 -29.63 0.23 -4.54
CA ILE A 1132 -30.23 0.93 -5.66
C ILE A 1132 -29.97 2.45 -5.60
N LEU A 1133 -30.01 3.05 -4.40
CA LEU A 1133 -29.91 4.50 -4.26
C LEU A 1133 -28.48 5.03 -4.14
N GLU A 1134 -27.52 4.21 -3.69
CA GLU A 1134 -26.15 4.68 -3.44
C GLU A 1134 -25.10 3.90 -4.23
N ARG A 1135 -25.10 2.56 -4.11
CA ARG A 1135 -24.03 1.69 -4.62
C ARG A 1135 -24.10 1.46 -6.13
N LEU A 1136 -25.27 1.21 -6.71
CA LEU A 1136 -25.42 1.03 -8.15
C LEU A 1136 -25.14 2.34 -8.93
N PRO A 1137 -25.58 3.52 -8.46
CA PRO A 1137 -25.12 4.80 -9.04
C PRO A 1137 -23.60 4.99 -8.93
N GLU A 1138 -22.98 4.59 -7.83
CA GLU A 1138 -21.51 4.60 -7.67
C GLU A 1138 -20.82 3.65 -8.69
N VAL A 1139 -21.35 2.46 -8.90
CA VAL A 1139 -20.88 1.50 -9.91
C VAL A 1139 -20.93 2.09 -11.32
N HIS A 1140 -22.05 2.73 -11.69
CA HIS A 1140 -22.21 3.34 -13.02
C HIS A 1140 -21.20 4.44 -13.27
N ASP A 1141 -20.99 5.32 -12.29
CA ASP A 1141 -19.94 6.33 -12.38
C ASP A 1141 -18.57 5.65 -12.58
N LEU A 1142 -18.32 4.48 -11.94
CA LEU A 1142 -17.01 3.79 -12.03
C LEU A 1142 -16.77 3.23 -13.40
N ALA A 1143 -17.78 2.58 -13.93
CA ALA A 1143 -17.74 2.03 -15.27
C ALA A 1143 -17.36 3.13 -16.26
N GLU A 1144 -18.03 4.30 -16.18
CA GLU A 1144 -17.71 5.45 -17.05
C GLU A 1144 -16.28 5.96 -16.85
N LYS A 1145 -15.87 6.17 -15.60
CA LYS A 1145 -14.51 6.61 -15.27
C LYS A 1145 -13.45 5.64 -15.79
N MET A 1146 -13.78 4.36 -15.89
CA MET A 1146 -12.89 3.29 -16.35
C MET A 1146 -13.09 2.92 -17.83
N GLY A 1147 -13.75 3.77 -18.61
CA GLY A 1147 -13.80 3.66 -20.08
C GLY A 1147 -15.06 3.04 -20.67
N ALA A 1148 -16.10 2.75 -19.86
CA ALA A 1148 -17.40 2.35 -20.39
C ALA A 1148 -18.11 3.52 -21.08
N ASP A 1149 -18.91 3.23 -22.11
CA ASP A 1149 -19.61 4.25 -22.89
C ASP A 1149 -20.61 5.04 -22.00
N PRO A 1150 -20.42 6.36 -21.82
CA PRO A 1150 -21.27 7.18 -20.96
C PRO A 1150 -22.75 7.23 -21.39
N HIS A 1151 -23.05 7.06 -22.68
CA HIS A 1151 -24.43 7.00 -23.19
C HIS A 1151 -25.08 5.65 -22.91
N GLU A 1152 -24.35 4.54 -23.05
CA GLU A 1152 -24.88 3.21 -22.71
C GLU A 1152 -25.13 3.07 -21.19
N ILE A 1153 -24.25 3.62 -20.34
CA ILE A 1153 -24.47 3.62 -18.89
C ILE A 1153 -25.67 4.51 -18.50
N ASP A 1154 -25.90 5.64 -19.18
CA ASP A 1154 -27.10 6.46 -18.96
C ASP A 1154 -28.39 5.70 -19.27
N GLN A 1155 -28.40 4.82 -20.28
CA GLN A 1155 -29.55 3.94 -20.53
C GLN A 1155 -29.78 2.99 -19.35
N CYS A 1156 -28.72 2.48 -18.73
CA CYS A 1156 -28.82 1.66 -17.52
C CYS A 1156 -29.41 2.46 -16.34
N ARG A 1157 -28.95 3.71 -16.11
CA ARG A 1157 -29.54 4.59 -15.09
C ARG A 1157 -31.03 4.84 -15.32
N ILE A 1158 -31.41 5.09 -16.58
CA ILE A 1158 -32.81 5.32 -16.97
C ILE A 1158 -33.69 4.10 -16.71
N LYS A 1159 -33.22 2.89 -17.07
CA LYS A 1159 -33.97 1.65 -16.83
C LYS A 1159 -34.20 1.38 -15.35
N HIS A 1160 -33.26 1.77 -14.48
CA HIS A 1160 -33.40 1.62 -13.02
C HIS A 1160 -34.19 2.72 -12.33
N LEU A 1161 -34.53 3.81 -13.02
CA LEU A 1161 -35.24 4.94 -12.43
C LEU A 1161 -36.53 4.55 -11.67
N PRO A 1162 -37.38 3.61 -12.15
CA PRO A 1162 -38.54 3.15 -11.38
C PRO A 1162 -38.16 2.55 -10.01
N ASN A 1163 -37.06 1.79 -9.94
CA ASN A 1163 -36.56 1.24 -8.68
C ASN A 1163 -36.02 2.33 -7.75
N VAL A 1164 -35.35 3.35 -8.32
CA VAL A 1164 -34.91 4.53 -7.55
C VAL A 1164 -36.11 5.21 -6.90
N MET A 1165 -37.20 5.42 -7.64
CA MET A 1165 -38.41 6.04 -7.10
C MET A 1165 -39.02 5.23 -5.95
N TYR A 1166 -39.17 3.92 -6.14
CA TYR A 1166 -39.70 3.03 -5.11
C TYR A 1166 -38.83 3.03 -3.85
N TRP A 1167 -37.53 2.77 -3.99
CA TRP A 1167 -36.65 2.65 -2.84
C TRP A 1167 -36.36 3.98 -2.13
N PHE A 1168 -36.43 5.11 -2.84
CA PHE A 1168 -36.28 6.44 -2.24
C PHE A 1168 -37.43 6.77 -1.28
N GLN A 1169 -38.63 6.26 -1.55
CA GLN A 1169 -39.74 6.34 -0.60
C GLN A 1169 -39.51 5.36 0.57
N GLU A 1170 -39.28 4.09 0.28
CA GLU A 1170 -39.14 3.02 1.28
C GLU A 1170 -38.01 3.31 2.28
N ILE A 1171 -36.88 3.88 1.87
CA ILE A 1171 -35.75 4.17 2.79
C ILE A 1171 -36.13 5.13 3.93
N PHE A 1172 -37.18 5.94 3.77
CA PHE A 1172 -37.66 6.85 4.82
C PHE A 1172 -38.92 6.36 5.54
N GLU A 1173 -39.53 5.28 5.08
CA GLU A 1173 -40.79 4.73 5.60
C GLU A 1173 -40.60 3.38 6.30
N SER A 1174 -39.73 2.51 5.78
CA SER A 1174 -39.64 1.09 6.13
C SER A 1174 -38.18 0.58 6.27
N ASP A 1175 -37.28 1.40 6.81
CA ASP A 1175 -35.85 1.05 6.94
C ASP A 1175 -35.52 0.19 8.17
N SER A 1176 -35.69 -1.12 8.04
CA SER A 1176 -35.38 -2.10 9.11
C SER A 1176 -33.89 -2.30 9.40
N GLN A 1177 -32.97 -1.78 8.57
CA GLN A 1177 -31.53 -2.04 8.67
C GLN A 1177 -30.70 -0.78 8.97
N SER A 1178 -31.34 0.37 9.19
CA SER A 1178 -30.65 1.67 9.28
C SER A 1178 -29.81 1.96 8.02
N ASN A 1179 -30.33 1.59 6.85
CA ASN A 1179 -29.76 1.92 5.54
C ASN A 1179 -29.72 3.44 5.30
N ALA A 1180 -30.67 4.20 5.84
CA ALA A 1180 -30.75 5.66 5.70
C ALA A 1180 -29.51 6.39 6.26
N ASP A 1181 -28.82 5.82 7.26
CA ASP A 1181 -27.57 6.38 7.81
C ASP A 1181 -26.41 6.38 6.80
N TYR A 1182 -26.51 5.58 5.75
CA TYR A 1182 -25.48 5.40 4.72
C TYR A 1182 -25.93 5.94 3.35
N PHE A 1183 -27.05 6.67 3.30
CA PHE A 1183 -27.62 7.22 2.08
C PHE A 1183 -27.47 8.75 2.05
N SER A 1184 -27.08 9.29 0.90
CA SER A 1184 -27.05 10.73 0.64
C SER A 1184 -27.94 11.09 -0.54
N ALA A 1185 -29.08 11.73 -0.25
CA ALA A 1185 -29.96 12.26 -1.30
C ALA A 1185 -29.24 13.25 -2.23
N SER A 1186 -28.33 14.06 -1.68
CA SER A 1186 -27.50 14.98 -2.47
C SER A 1186 -26.60 14.23 -3.47
N SER A 1187 -25.99 13.13 -3.03
CA SER A 1187 -25.10 12.31 -3.87
C SER A 1187 -25.89 11.61 -4.96
N LEU A 1188 -27.08 11.07 -4.66
CA LEU A 1188 -27.98 10.49 -5.66
C LEU A 1188 -28.38 11.52 -6.72
N VAL A 1189 -28.83 12.71 -6.30
CA VAL A 1189 -29.24 13.78 -7.24
C VAL A 1189 -28.07 14.20 -8.13
N ILE A 1190 -26.88 14.38 -7.58
CA ILE A 1190 -25.66 14.72 -8.34
C ILE A 1190 -25.38 13.70 -9.45
N LYS A 1191 -25.58 12.39 -9.18
CA LYS A 1191 -25.34 11.29 -10.13
C LYS A 1191 -26.43 11.13 -11.20
N MET A 1192 -27.59 11.78 -11.05
CA MET A 1192 -28.75 11.58 -11.95
C MET A 1192 -29.28 12.85 -12.62
N LYS A 1193 -28.88 14.04 -12.15
CA LYS A 1193 -29.47 15.33 -12.57
C LYS A 1193 -29.31 15.70 -14.05
N HIS A 1194 -28.36 15.10 -14.75
CA HIS A 1194 -28.15 15.28 -16.19
C HIS A 1194 -29.16 14.51 -17.04
N LEU A 1195 -29.89 13.57 -16.45
CA LEU A 1195 -30.89 12.76 -17.13
C LEU A 1195 -32.22 13.50 -17.22
N ASN A 1196 -32.71 13.73 -18.45
CA ASN A 1196 -34.01 14.38 -18.67
C ASN A 1196 -35.16 13.65 -17.93
N LYS A 1197 -35.22 12.32 -18.03
CA LYS A 1197 -36.24 11.49 -17.36
C LYS A 1197 -36.20 11.57 -15.82
N PHE A 1198 -35.04 11.82 -15.22
CA PHE A 1198 -34.95 12.01 -13.76
C PHE A 1198 -35.66 13.31 -13.35
N SER A 1199 -35.53 14.38 -14.16
CA SER A 1199 -36.16 15.69 -13.93
C SER A 1199 -37.68 15.61 -13.77
N GLU A 1200 -38.32 14.75 -14.55
CA GLU A 1200 -39.78 14.53 -14.52
C GLU A 1200 -40.27 14.06 -13.14
N ASN A 1201 -39.39 13.47 -12.33
CA ASN A 1201 -39.71 12.88 -11.03
C ASN A 1201 -39.24 13.73 -9.83
N VAL A 1202 -38.49 14.82 -10.06
CA VAL A 1202 -37.86 15.60 -8.99
C VAL A 1202 -38.87 16.25 -8.05
N ALA A 1203 -40.02 16.70 -8.56
CA ALA A 1203 -41.07 17.29 -7.71
C ALA A 1203 -41.55 16.29 -6.64
N VAL A 1204 -41.73 15.02 -7.02
CA VAL A 1204 -42.14 13.93 -6.12
C VAL A 1204 -41.04 13.61 -5.11
N LEU A 1205 -39.79 13.44 -5.58
CA LEU A 1205 -38.65 13.19 -4.71
C LEU A 1205 -38.44 14.29 -3.66
N ARG A 1206 -38.61 15.56 -4.07
CA ARG A 1206 -38.52 16.73 -3.20
C ARG A 1206 -39.59 16.71 -2.12
N GLN A 1207 -40.82 16.35 -2.46
CA GLN A 1207 -41.92 16.22 -1.50
C GLN A 1207 -41.64 15.13 -0.47
N ILE A 1208 -41.21 13.95 -0.91
CA ILE A 1208 -40.85 12.82 -0.05
C ILE A 1208 -39.73 13.22 0.92
N TYR A 1209 -38.64 13.77 0.39
CA TYR A 1209 -37.48 14.20 1.18
C TYR A 1209 -37.84 15.28 2.20
N THR A 1210 -38.66 16.27 1.82
CA THR A 1210 -39.11 17.34 2.72
C THR A 1210 -39.94 16.78 3.86
N ALA A 1211 -40.88 15.87 3.57
CA ALA A 1211 -41.68 15.22 4.59
C ALA A 1211 -40.82 14.38 5.55
N ALA A 1212 -39.84 13.63 5.02
CA ALA A 1212 -38.90 12.85 5.82
C ALA A 1212 -38.03 13.75 6.73
N ARG A 1213 -37.54 14.88 6.21
CA ARG A 1213 -36.77 15.85 7.00
C ARG A 1213 -37.58 16.45 8.14
N ILE A 1214 -38.86 16.78 7.92
CA ILE A 1214 -39.76 17.28 8.98
C ILE A 1214 -39.93 16.24 10.09
N ARG A 1215 -39.95 14.95 9.74
CA ARG A 1215 -39.99 13.84 10.71
C ARG A 1215 -38.65 13.56 11.41
N GLY A 1216 -37.55 14.18 10.97
CA GLY A 1216 -36.21 13.93 11.49
C GLY A 1216 -35.61 12.59 11.06
N SER A 1217 -36.02 12.05 9.90
CA SER A 1217 -35.47 10.79 9.36
C SER A 1217 -33.95 10.90 9.10
N ALA A 1218 -33.21 9.82 9.37
CA ALA A 1218 -31.79 9.71 8.99
C ALA A 1218 -31.60 9.91 7.48
N GLY A 1219 -30.43 10.38 7.05
CA GLY A 1219 -30.12 10.67 5.64
C GLY A 1219 -30.70 11.99 5.10
N THR A 1220 -31.39 12.79 5.93
CA THR A 1220 -32.00 14.08 5.53
C THR A 1220 -31.24 15.31 6.04
N HIS A 1221 -29.91 15.27 6.05
CA HIS A 1221 -29.07 16.29 6.70
C HIS A 1221 -29.07 17.66 5.98
N SER A 1222 -29.11 17.69 4.66
CA SER A 1222 -29.08 18.94 3.87
C SER A 1222 -30.49 19.51 3.60
N PRO A 1223 -30.64 20.84 3.53
CA PRO A 1223 -31.92 21.47 3.18
C PRO A 1223 -32.35 21.09 1.74
N PRO A 1224 -33.66 20.94 1.47
CA PRO A 1224 -34.16 20.58 0.13
C PRO A 1224 -33.67 21.51 -1.00
N SER A 1225 -33.53 22.81 -0.71
CA SER A 1225 -33.02 23.81 -1.66
C SER A 1225 -31.57 23.57 -2.09
N GLU A 1226 -30.76 22.91 -1.25
CA GLU A 1226 -29.39 22.53 -1.58
C GLU A 1226 -29.36 21.19 -2.31
N VAL A 1227 -30.13 20.20 -1.85
CA VAL A 1227 -30.20 18.86 -2.46
C VAL A 1227 -30.69 18.91 -3.90
N PHE A 1228 -31.70 19.73 -4.18
CA PHE A 1228 -32.33 19.86 -5.49
C PHE A 1228 -31.96 21.15 -6.23
N ALA A 1229 -30.84 21.78 -5.86
CA ALA A 1229 -30.39 23.07 -6.40
C ALA A 1229 -30.31 23.10 -7.94
N ALA A 1230 -29.98 21.96 -8.58
CA ALA A 1230 -29.91 21.85 -10.04
C ALA A 1230 -31.25 22.03 -10.78
N PHE A 1231 -32.37 22.06 -10.04
CA PHE A 1231 -33.73 22.14 -10.55
C PHE A 1231 -34.48 23.38 -10.08
N GLU A 1232 -33.84 24.27 -9.32
CA GLU A 1232 -34.43 25.57 -9.00
C GLU A 1232 -34.40 26.47 -10.25
N GLU A 1233 -35.49 27.19 -10.52
CA GLU A 1233 -35.48 28.26 -11.52
C GLU A 1233 -34.51 29.35 -11.06
N LYS A 1234 -33.55 29.73 -11.92
CA LYS A 1234 -32.56 30.77 -11.63
C LYS A 1234 -33.08 32.17 -11.91
#